data_AF-G4CPH8-F1
#
_entry.id   AF-G4CPH8-F1
#
_cell.length_a   1.000
_cell.length_b   1.000
_cell.length_c   1.000
_cell.angle_alpha   90.00
_cell.angle_beta   90.00
_cell.angle_gamma   90.00
#
_symmetry.space_group_name_H-M   'P 1'
#
loop_
_entity.id
_entity.type
_entity.pdbx_description
1 polymer ?
#
loop_
_entity_poly.entity_id
_entity_poly.type
_entity_poly.pdbx_seq_one_letter_code
_entity_poly.pdbx_strand_id
1 'polypeptide(L)'
;MTQKYYTLLTNIGAARLANAAALGNKINLTEMAVGDGGGADVVPNAAARGLVREVYRGAVNSLEVDPKNTNQIIAEIVITEEVGDFTIREVGIFDAQGNLFAYGNLPATYKPVSSSGSARTQTIRMVLQVSNSDSVRLKIDPAIVLATREYVDAAARERLARVGSVEELRLMNKAGVKSVFVHGYYKDRPGIGGGIFVADDADRQTADDGAMVIVSADGTRWRRADKVLSVEMFGAIGDGELHLSAGRSLDGIAIQRFIDYAAASGGAKKCLLRGHYVINHTIVLKKHAYLMGDSAWTSLIEKASGFNGDALKTDGFDALKAAVGSLADCPYDFGVCDIKFDGRYISNSGDAYINTSGGGLKIIGTQFKLVATVFNQAGVGVYLSGKGEETVERYRDGKISLRIDTTKDEGFIFAGPHDLKIDKVFCRRAGAVLSNDPKRWTLWATENYPSKQRVDGIVFETAGEIDLIHSWGHEAGYGVAVNGGRLNADLIISESAIGGIDFSGGAYGMIDKLRVHNIKGGVAYQSPSHASAGTMPSVNYNTSGHFAINSLSCQRSGSGQTGQDELRIERGRLIIGNMTLNGHAKPGHGIKQNGGVLEIANLDVDNIKGNAADGNASAAWVGNATGNYAYAKISGFVSNSDVGIRKVKNMQAERIDLQMRNVATPWGGVKKNSAAQRWQIDAVGTVSKSSRFVGAVEFNPLSTDVQKVKIAHGLLYGPNISNVQVSVADSPTSIIDSPAEYASIAVYEVDDEFVTIGMKLKVPGTLDTTPRINIHMEV
;
A
#
# COMPACT_ATOMS: atom_id res chain seq x y z
N MET A 1 -80.85 -11.49 -32.50
CA MET A 1 -80.09 -10.40 -33.14
C MET A 1 -79.07 -11.04 -34.08
N THR A 2 -79.15 -10.80 -35.38
CA THR A 2 -78.16 -11.27 -36.36
C THR A 2 -76.82 -10.60 -36.06
N GLN A 3 -75.79 -11.40 -35.76
CA GLN A 3 -74.46 -10.91 -35.41
C GLN A 3 -73.83 -10.20 -36.62
N LYS A 4 -73.41 -8.94 -36.44
CA LYS A 4 -72.92 -8.09 -37.55
C LYS A 4 -71.57 -8.55 -38.13
N TYR A 5 -70.69 -9.09 -37.28
CA TYR A 5 -69.38 -9.63 -37.67
C TYR A 5 -69.19 -11.02 -37.11
N TYR A 6 -68.81 -11.96 -37.97
CA TYR A 6 -68.67 -13.37 -37.63
C TYR A 6 -67.70 -14.07 -38.57
N THR A 7 -67.24 -15.23 -38.11
CA THR A 7 -66.41 -16.16 -38.85
C THR A 7 -67.19 -17.47 -39.02
N LEU A 8 -66.98 -18.17 -40.12
CA LEU A 8 -67.54 -19.49 -40.36
C LEU A 8 -66.50 -20.41 -40.98
N LEU A 9 -66.68 -21.72 -40.80
CA LEU A 9 -65.96 -22.72 -41.58
C LEU A 9 -66.50 -22.74 -43.00
N THR A 10 -65.62 -22.76 -43.99
CA THR A 10 -66.03 -23.02 -45.37
C THR A 10 -66.48 -24.47 -45.53
N ASN A 11 -67.19 -24.80 -46.60
CA ASN A 11 -67.55 -26.18 -46.93
C ASN A 11 -66.28 -27.06 -47.04
N ILE A 12 -65.18 -26.49 -47.53
CA ILE A 12 -63.88 -27.18 -47.61
C ILE A 12 -63.29 -27.38 -46.22
N GLY A 13 -63.30 -26.35 -45.37
CA GLY A 13 -62.81 -26.44 -43.99
C GLY A 13 -63.59 -27.44 -43.14
N ALA A 14 -64.93 -27.41 -43.23
CA ALA A 14 -65.80 -28.36 -42.53
C ALA A 14 -65.57 -29.80 -43.00
N ALA A 15 -65.46 -30.04 -44.31
CA ALA A 15 -65.16 -31.37 -44.86
C ALA A 15 -63.77 -31.87 -44.42
N ARG A 16 -62.77 -30.99 -44.40
CA ARG A 16 -61.42 -31.34 -43.92
C ARG A 16 -61.41 -31.65 -42.43
N LEU A 17 -62.10 -30.85 -41.63
CA LEU A 17 -62.25 -31.07 -40.19
C LEU A 17 -62.92 -32.42 -39.89
N ALA A 18 -63.97 -32.76 -40.63
CA ALA A 18 -64.64 -34.05 -40.52
C ALA A 18 -63.72 -35.22 -40.92
N ASN A 19 -62.99 -35.11 -42.03
CA ASN A 19 -62.02 -36.13 -42.48
C ASN A 19 -60.86 -36.31 -41.50
N ALA A 20 -60.35 -35.21 -40.94
CA ALA A 20 -59.29 -35.23 -39.94
C ALA A 20 -59.71 -35.95 -38.67
N ALA A 21 -60.93 -35.66 -38.17
CA ALA A 21 -61.51 -36.34 -37.02
C ALA A 21 -61.77 -37.83 -37.30
N ALA A 22 -62.22 -38.22 -38.49
CA ALA A 22 -62.49 -39.61 -38.85
C ALA A 22 -61.22 -40.46 -39.04
N LEU A 23 -60.12 -39.87 -39.53
CA LEU A 23 -58.87 -40.57 -39.85
C LEU A 23 -57.80 -40.42 -38.76
N GLY A 24 -58.05 -39.67 -37.69
CA GLY A 24 -57.07 -39.36 -36.64
C GLY A 24 -55.93 -38.45 -37.13
N ASN A 25 -56.09 -37.78 -38.27
CA ASN A 25 -55.11 -36.87 -38.84
C ASN A 25 -55.30 -35.46 -38.28
N LYS A 26 -54.24 -34.65 -38.25
CA LYS A 26 -54.31 -33.23 -37.86
C LYS A 26 -54.20 -32.29 -39.05
N ILE A 27 -55.01 -31.25 -39.09
CA ILE A 27 -54.98 -30.21 -40.12
C ILE A 27 -53.95 -29.15 -39.73
N ASN A 28 -53.04 -28.84 -40.65
CA ASN A 28 -52.08 -27.76 -40.47
C ASN A 28 -52.67 -26.48 -41.08
N LEU A 29 -52.94 -25.47 -40.25
CA LEU A 29 -53.29 -24.12 -40.68
C LEU A 29 -52.00 -23.30 -40.72
N THR A 30 -51.65 -22.76 -41.88
CA THR A 30 -50.31 -22.19 -42.11
C THR A 30 -50.32 -20.70 -42.41
N GLU A 31 -51.37 -20.20 -43.06
CA GLU A 31 -51.44 -18.80 -43.49
C GLU A 31 -52.77 -18.17 -43.10
N MET A 32 -52.74 -16.87 -42.83
CA MET A 32 -53.93 -16.02 -42.79
C MET A 32 -53.81 -14.94 -43.85
N ALA A 33 -54.96 -14.51 -44.36
CA ALA A 33 -55.05 -13.41 -45.29
C ALA A 33 -56.12 -12.43 -44.86
N VAL A 34 -55.92 -11.16 -45.22
CA VAL A 34 -56.92 -10.10 -45.08
C VAL A 34 -57.21 -9.48 -46.44
N GLY A 35 -58.43 -9.00 -46.59
CA GLY A 35 -58.92 -8.37 -47.80
C GLY A 35 -59.67 -7.09 -47.50
N ASP A 36 -59.91 -6.30 -48.53
CA ASP A 36 -60.69 -5.06 -48.44
C ASP A 36 -62.12 -5.21 -48.98
N GLY A 37 -62.54 -6.42 -49.33
CA GLY A 37 -63.88 -6.70 -49.82
C GLY A 37 -64.23 -6.06 -51.17
N GLY A 38 -63.23 -5.60 -51.94
CA GLY A 38 -63.46 -4.82 -53.16
C GLY A 38 -64.00 -3.41 -52.88
N GLY A 39 -63.76 -2.88 -51.68
CA GLY A 39 -64.22 -1.56 -51.25
C GLY A 39 -65.57 -1.55 -50.52
N ALA A 40 -66.25 -2.70 -50.41
CA ALA A 40 -67.55 -2.85 -49.75
C ALA A 40 -67.51 -3.88 -48.60
N ASP A 41 -68.50 -3.83 -47.71
CA ASP A 41 -68.64 -4.83 -46.65
C ASP A 41 -68.99 -6.21 -47.24
N VAL A 42 -68.32 -7.25 -46.75
CA VAL A 42 -68.54 -8.63 -47.19
C VAL A 42 -69.48 -9.38 -46.23
N VAL A 43 -70.26 -10.29 -46.79
CA VAL A 43 -71.06 -11.26 -46.05
C VAL A 43 -70.39 -12.64 -46.17
N PRO A 44 -69.87 -13.21 -45.07
CA PRO A 44 -69.23 -14.52 -45.13
C PRO A 44 -70.17 -15.62 -45.63
N ASN A 45 -69.70 -16.39 -46.61
CA ASN A 45 -70.43 -17.50 -47.24
C ASN A 45 -69.60 -18.79 -47.12
N ALA A 46 -70.22 -19.88 -46.65
CA ALA A 46 -69.55 -21.18 -46.52
C ALA A 46 -69.06 -21.76 -47.86
N ALA A 47 -69.63 -21.36 -49.00
CA ALA A 47 -69.16 -21.77 -50.33
C ALA A 47 -67.89 -21.03 -50.79
N ALA A 48 -67.38 -20.05 -50.03
CA ALA A 48 -66.19 -19.29 -50.40
C ALA A 48 -64.95 -20.19 -50.54
N ARG A 49 -64.17 -19.94 -51.59
CA ARG A 49 -62.88 -20.62 -51.85
C ARG A 49 -61.67 -19.69 -51.72
N GLY A 50 -61.91 -18.39 -51.55
CA GLY A 50 -60.94 -17.32 -51.37
C GLY A 50 -61.62 -16.07 -50.83
N LEU A 51 -60.84 -15.04 -50.51
CA LEU A 51 -61.33 -13.70 -50.16
C LEU A 51 -61.88 -12.99 -51.42
N VAL A 52 -62.79 -12.03 -51.23
CA VAL A 52 -63.35 -11.22 -52.34
C VAL A 52 -62.25 -10.40 -53.01
N ARG A 53 -61.40 -9.73 -52.22
CA ARG A 53 -60.17 -9.10 -52.70
C ARG A 53 -59.11 -9.14 -51.61
N GLU A 54 -58.26 -10.16 -51.68
CA GLU A 54 -57.09 -10.27 -50.82
C GLU A 54 -56.11 -9.11 -51.07
N VAL A 55 -55.68 -8.45 -50.00
CA VAL A 55 -54.70 -7.35 -50.04
C VAL A 55 -53.42 -7.70 -49.29
N TYR A 56 -53.46 -8.69 -48.40
CA TYR A 56 -52.30 -9.20 -47.70
C TYR A 56 -52.50 -10.65 -47.26
N ARG A 57 -51.42 -11.43 -47.33
CA ARG A 57 -51.33 -12.80 -46.82
C ARG A 57 -49.99 -12.98 -46.14
N GLY A 58 -50.00 -13.71 -45.03
CA GLY A 58 -48.79 -14.04 -44.30
C GLY A 58 -48.97 -15.31 -43.48
N ALA A 59 -47.86 -15.81 -42.92
CA ALA A 59 -47.88 -16.94 -42.01
C ALA A 59 -48.72 -16.63 -40.75
N VAL A 60 -49.38 -17.65 -40.19
CA VAL A 60 -50.06 -17.53 -38.90
C VAL A 60 -49.02 -17.25 -37.80
N ASN A 61 -49.19 -16.16 -37.04
CA ASN A 61 -48.25 -15.77 -35.98
C ASN A 61 -48.55 -16.47 -34.64
N SER A 62 -49.83 -16.70 -34.33
CA SER A 62 -50.25 -17.48 -33.17
C SER A 62 -51.46 -18.34 -33.52
N LEU A 63 -51.50 -19.58 -33.00
CA LEU A 63 -52.63 -20.50 -33.09
C LEU A 63 -52.77 -21.22 -31.75
N GLU A 64 -53.87 -20.98 -31.05
CA GLU A 64 -54.10 -21.48 -29.69
C GLU A 64 -55.55 -21.93 -29.51
N VAL A 65 -55.80 -22.88 -28.61
CA VAL A 65 -57.15 -23.25 -28.18
C VAL A 65 -57.60 -22.27 -27.10
N ASP A 66 -58.84 -21.77 -27.17
CA ASP A 66 -59.36 -20.84 -26.17
C ASP A 66 -59.42 -21.52 -24.79
N PRO A 67 -58.73 -20.99 -23.77
CA PRO A 67 -58.68 -21.60 -22.44
C PRO A 67 -60.04 -21.62 -21.73
N LYS A 68 -61.01 -20.80 -22.17
CA LYS A 68 -62.39 -20.77 -21.64
C LYS A 68 -63.36 -21.61 -22.47
N ASN A 69 -62.99 -21.99 -23.70
CA ASN A 69 -63.82 -22.80 -24.59
C ASN A 69 -62.95 -23.69 -25.48
N THR A 70 -62.77 -24.95 -25.08
CA THR A 70 -61.91 -25.91 -25.79
C THR A 70 -62.33 -26.22 -27.22
N ASN A 71 -63.54 -25.82 -27.64
CA ASN A 71 -64.04 -25.94 -29.01
C ASN A 71 -63.80 -24.68 -29.85
N GLN A 72 -63.04 -23.71 -29.35
CA GLN A 72 -62.64 -22.51 -30.09
C GLN A 72 -61.14 -22.48 -30.30
N ILE A 73 -60.74 -22.12 -31.51
CA ILE A 73 -59.34 -21.89 -31.88
C ILE A 73 -59.19 -20.41 -32.21
N ILE A 74 -58.18 -19.78 -31.61
CA ILE A 74 -57.81 -18.40 -31.85
C ILE A 74 -56.58 -18.42 -32.77
N ALA A 75 -56.70 -17.79 -33.94
CA ALA A 75 -55.61 -17.59 -34.86
C ALA A 75 -55.31 -16.09 -34.99
N GLU A 76 -54.04 -15.72 -34.99
CA GLU A 76 -53.61 -14.33 -35.12
C GLU A 76 -52.58 -14.17 -36.24
N ILE A 77 -52.72 -13.07 -36.98
CA ILE A 77 -51.72 -12.57 -37.93
C ILE A 77 -51.35 -11.13 -37.57
N VAL A 78 -50.07 -10.84 -37.62
CA VAL A 78 -49.50 -9.51 -37.39
C VAL A 78 -49.08 -8.92 -38.73
N ILE A 79 -49.64 -7.77 -39.06
CA ILE A 79 -49.26 -6.98 -40.24
C ILE A 79 -48.32 -5.87 -39.74
N THR A 80 -47.05 -5.95 -40.15
CA THR A 80 -46.01 -4.99 -39.75
C THR A 80 -46.26 -3.60 -40.32
N GLU A 81 -45.50 -2.61 -39.87
CA GLU A 81 -45.62 -1.22 -40.33
C GLU A 81 -45.22 -1.00 -41.80
N GLU A 82 -44.44 -1.92 -42.38
CA GLU A 82 -43.96 -1.84 -43.77
C GLU A 82 -45.03 -2.20 -44.81
N VAL A 83 -46.11 -2.86 -44.39
CA VAL A 83 -47.18 -3.34 -45.28
C VAL A 83 -48.51 -2.67 -44.91
N GLY A 84 -49.14 -1.97 -45.84
CA GLY A 84 -50.36 -1.22 -45.59
C GLY A 84 -50.87 -0.46 -46.81
N ASP A 85 -51.55 0.65 -46.55
CA ASP A 85 -52.30 1.48 -47.51
C ASP A 85 -53.53 0.77 -48.10
N PHE A 86 -54.26 0.08 -47.24
CA PHE A 86 -55.53 -0.57 -47.57
C PHE A 86 -56.49 -0.59 -46.37
N THR A 87 -57.78 -0.77 -46.65
CA THR A 87 -58.81 -0.96 -45.62
C THR A 87 -59.08 -2.45 -45.44
N ILE A 88 -58.99 -2.97 -44.22
CA ILE A 88 -59.29 -4.36 -43.93
C ILE A 88 -60.80 -4.51 -43.66
N ARG A 89 -61.44 -5.48 -44.31
CA ARG A 89 -62.87 -5.81 -44.18
C ARG A 89 -63.16 -7.30 -44.10
N GLU A 90 -62.22 -8.15 -44.49
CA GLU A 90 -62.41 -9.60 -44.51
C GLU A 90 -61.13 -10.30 -44.04
N VAL A 91 -61.29 -11.51 -43.51
CA VAL A 91 -60.19 -12.37 -43.04
C VAL A 91 -60.44 -13.81 -43.43
N GLY A 92 -59.39 -14.52 -43.82
CA GLY A 92 -59.41 -15.95 -44.05
C GLY A 92 -58.19 -16.63 -43.46
N ILE A 93 -58.34 -17.91 -43.14
CA ILE A 93 -57.25 -18.80 -42.71
C ILE A 93 -57.17 -20.00 -43.64
N PHE A 94 -55.95 -20.41 -43.98
CA PHE A 94 -55.68 -21.41 -45.01
C PHE A 94 -54.94 -22.61 -44.43
N ASP A 95 -55.23 -23.79 -44.98
CA ASP A 95 -54.47 -24.99 -44.69
C ASP A 95 -53.15 -25.07 -45.50
N ALA A 96 -52.30 -26.03 -45.14
CA ALA A 96 -51.02 -26.27 -45.82
C ALA A 96 -51.13 -26.65 -47.31
N GLN A 97 -52.34 -26.90 -47.83
CA GLN A 97 -52.60 -27.13 -49.25
C GLN A 97 -53.21 -25.89 -49.93
N GLY A 98 -53.21 -24.74 -49.26
CA GLY A 98 -53.72 -23.47 -49.78
C GLY A 98 -55.24 -23.36 -49.81
N ASN A 99 -55.98 -24.27 -49.16
CA ASN A 99 -57.44 -24.22 -49.14
C ASN A 99 -57.93 -23.25 -48.07
N LEU A 100 -58.89 -22.39 -48.42
CA LEU A 100 -59.55 -21.51 -47.46
C LEU A 100 -60.35 -22.35 -46.45
N PHE A 101 -59.85 -22.44 -45.24
CA PHE A 101 -60.40 -23.26 -44.17
C PHE A 101 -61.56 -22.55 -43.45
N ALA A 102 -61.38 -21.28 -43.13
CA ALA A 102 -62.43 -20.46 -42.55
C ALA A 102 -62.39 -19.04 -43.13
N TYR A 103 -63.53 -18.38 -43.10
CA TYR A 103 -63.73 -17.06 -43.68
C TYR A 103 -64.60 -16.19 -42.75
N GLY A 104 -64.28 -14.91 -42.63
CA GLY A 104 -65.03 -13.98 -41.79
C GLY A 104 -64.95 -12.54 -42.25
N ASN A 105 -65.88 -11.74 -41.76
CA ASN A 105 -65.93 -10.30 -41.99
C ASN A 105 -65.45 -9.52 -40.77
N LEU A 106 -64.88 -8.34 -41.03
CA LEU A 106 -64.31 -7.45 -40.03
C LEU A 106 -64.87 -6.03 -40.22
N PRO A 107 -64.95 -5.22 -39.15
CA PRO A 107 -65.24 -3.80 -39.29
C PRO A 107 -64.15 -3.11 -40.12
N ALA A 108 -64.58 -2.20 -40.99
CA ALA A 108 -63.70 -1.40 -41.85
C ALA A 108 -62.57 -0.74 -41.04
N THR A 109 -61.35 -1.20 -41.24
CA THR A 109 -60.19 -0.72 -40.48
C THR A 109 -59.08 -0.31 -41.43
N TYR A 110 -58.76 0.98 -41.48
CA TYR A 110 -57.65 1.46 -42.31
C TYR A 110 -56.30 1.13 -41.68
N LYS A 111 -55.42 0.49 -42.47
CA LYS A 111 -54.05 0.11 -42.08
C LYS A 111 -53.06 0.98 -42.85
N PRO A 112 -52.46 2.01 -42.24
CA PRO A 112 -51.44 2.81 -42.92
C PRO A 112 -50.11 2.05 -43.05
N VAL A 113 -49.31 2.46 -44.04
CA VAL A 113 -47.91 2.02 -44.24
C VAL A 113 -46.95 3.10 -43.71
N SER A 114 -45.75 2.73 -43.26
CA SER A 114 -44.76 3.66 -42.69
C SER A 114 -44.47 4.89 -43.55
N SER A 115 -44.43 4.76 -44.89
CA SER A 115 -44.21 5.85 -45.85
C SER A 115 -45.35 6.88 -45.90
N SER A 116 -46.53 6.57 -45.37
CA SER A 116 -47.68 7.48 -45.31
C SER A 116 -47.65 8.46 -44.13
N GLY A 117 -46.55 8.49 -43.36
CA GLY A 117 -46.38 9.39 -42.21
C GLY A 117 -47.01 8.90 -40.90
N SER A 118 -47.64 7.72 -40.90
CA SER A 118 -48.17 7.05 -39.71
C SER A 118 -47.86 5.55 -39.76
N ALA A 119 -46.83 5.12 -39.05
CA ALA A 119 -46.47 3.71 -38.94
C ALA A 119 -47.36 3.04 -37.87
N ARG A 120 -48.08 1.98 -38.26
CA ARG A 120 -48.93 1.20 -37.35
C ARG A 120 -48.76 -0.28 -37.62
N THR A 121 -48.38 -1.05 -36.61
CA THR A 121 -48.50 -2.52 -36.63
C THR A 121 -49.93 -2.90 -36.25
N GLN A 122 -50.55 -3.83 -36.99
CA GLN A 122 -51.93 -4.24 -36.75
C GLN A 122 -52.02 -5.76 -36.63
N THR A 123 -52.50 -6.22 -35.47
CA THR A 123 -52.83 -7.63 -35.25
C THR A 123 -54.29 -7.87 -35.62
N ILE A 124 -54.54 -8.93 -36.37
CA ILE A 124 -55.88 -9.40 -36.73
C ILE A 124 -56.08 -10.78 -36.08
N ARG A 125 -57.12 -10.86 -35.25
CA ARG A 125 -57.48 -12.07 -34.49
C ARG A 125 -58.74 -12.68 -35.07
N MET A 126 -58.65 -13.95 -35.47
CA MET A 126 -59.76 -14.75 -35.96
C MET A 126 -60.09 -15.85 -34.93
N VAL A 127 -61.33 -15.87 -34.47
CA VAL A 127 -61.82 -16.95 -33.58
C VAL A 127 -62.62 -17.93 -34.41
N LEU A 128 -62.32 -19.22 -34.30
CA LEU A 128 -62.90 -20.30 -35.09
C LEU A 128 -63.63 -21.26 -34.17
N GLN A 129 -64.90 -21.52 -34.44
CA GLN A 129 -65.65 -22.58 -33.78
C GLN A 129 -65.41 -23.90 -34.53
N VAL A 130 -64.88 -24.91 -33.84
CA VAL A 130 -64.64 -26.25 -34.38
C VAL A 130 -65.40 -27.31 -33.58
N SER A 131 -65.72 -28.43 -34.21
CA SER A 131 -66.38 -29.57 -33.55
C SER A 131 -65.42 -30.40 -32.68
N ASN A 132 -64.11 -30.35 -32.96
CA ASN A 132 -63.06 -30.94 -32.14
C ASN A 132 -61.72 -30.22 -32.41
N SER A 133 -61.14 -29.55 -31.41
CA SER A 133 -59.86 -28.83 -31.54
C SER A 133 -58.64 -29.75 -31.66
N ASP A 134 -58.71 -31.02 -31.21
CA ASP A 134 -57.61 -31.99 -31.32
C ASP A 134 -57.27 -32.36 -32.77
N SER A 135 -58.24 -32.19 -33.68
CA SER A 135 -58.10 -32.45 -35.11
C SER A 135 -57.34 -31.34 -35.87
N VAL A 136 -56.96 -30.26 -35.18
CA VAL A 136 -56.14 -29.17 -35.73
C VAL A 136 -54.74 -29.21 -35.09
N ARG A 137 -53.69 -29.09 -35.90
CA ARG A 137 -52.30 -29.07 -35.43
C ARG A 137 -51.88 -27.64 -35.11
N LEU A 138 -51.56 -27.39 -33.85
CA LEU A 138 -50.87 -26.18 -33.40
C LEU A 138 -49.39 -26.31 -33.79
N LYS A 139 -49.01 -25.80 -34.96
CA LYS A 139 -47.59 -25.74 -35.37
C LYS A 139 -47.26 -24.33 -35.84
N ILE A 140 -46.47 -23.64 -35.03
CA ILE A 140 -45.88 -22.35 -35.34
C ILE A 140 -44.45 -22.58 -35.86
N ASP A 141 -44.00 -21.82 -36.86
CA ASP A 141 -42.59 -21.75 -37.25
C ASP A 141 -41.91 -20.65 -36.43
N PRO A 142 -41.00 -20.98 -35.48
CA PRO A 142 -40.36 -20.00 -34.61
C PRO A 142 -39.51 -18.96 -35.35
N ALA A 143 -39.15 -19.18 -36.62
CA ALA A 143 -38.33 -18.26 -37.39
C ALA A 143 -39.10 -17.04 -37.93
N ILE A 144 -40.44 -17.06 -37.94
CA ILE A 144 -41.29 -16.06 -38.61
C ILE A 144 -42.17 -15.28 -37.60
N VAL A 145 -42.05 -15.55 -36.31
CA VAL A 145 -42.89 -14.92 -35.28
C VAL A 145 -42.22 -13.68 -34.70
N LEU A 146 -42.89 -12.53 -34.85
CA LEU A 146 -42.66 -11.38 -33.99
C LEU A 146 -43.26 -11.72 -32.62
N ALA A 147 -42.46 -12.31 -31.73
CA ALA A 147 -42.93 -12.74 -30.42
C ALA A 147 -43.46 -11.53 -29.65
N THR A 148 -44.72 -11.61 -29.18
CA THR A 148 -45.25 -10.58 -28.29
C THR A 148 -44.39 -10.51 -27.04
N ARG A 149 -44.20 -9.31 -26.50
CA ARG A 149 -43.40 -9.11 -25.27
C ARG A 149 -43.89 -10.00 -24.12
N GLU A 150 -45.21 -10.20 -24.02
CA GLU A 150 -45.82 -11.07 -23.02
C GLU A 150 -45.46 -12.55 -23.17
N TYR A 151 -45.34 -13.07 -24.40
CA TYR A 151 -44.88 -14.43 -24.64
C TYR A 151 -43.42 -14.61 -24.20
N VAL A 152 -42.56 -13.65 -24.53
CA VAL A 152 -41.15 -13.67 -24.12
C VAL A 152 -41.01 -13.56 -22.59
N ASP A 153 -41.75 -12.65 -21.96
CA ASP A 153 -41.72 -12.45 -20.50
C ASP A 153 -42.31 -13.63 -19.72
N ALA A 154 -43.32 -14.33 -20.27
CA ALA A 154 -43.87 -15.56 -19.68
C ALA A 154 -42.87 -16.73 -19.81
N ALA A 155 -42.31 -16.94 -21.00
CA ALA A 155 -41.33 -18.01 -21.24
C ALA A 155 -40.01 -17.83 -20.46
N ALA A 156 -39.61 -16.58 -20.19
CA ALA A 156 -38.45 -16.27 -19.34
C ALA A 156 -38.71 -16.55 -17.85
N ARG A 157 -39.92 -16.25 -17.35
CA ARG A 157 -40.33 -16.53 -15.96
C ARG A 157 -40.46 -18.01 -15.66
N GLU A 158 -40.82 -18.82 -16.66
CA GLU A 158 -40.99 -20.27 -16.48
C GLU A 158 -39.67 -21.06 -16.47
N ARG A 159 -38.60 -20.52 -17.09
CA ARG A 159 -37.30 -21.22 -17.21
C ARG A 159 -36.30 -20.99 -16.07
N LEU A 160 -36.44 -19.91 -15.32
CA LEU A 160 -35.53 -19.59 -14.21
C LEU A 160 -36.23 -19.83 -12.87
N ALA A 161 -35.92 -20.95 -12.22
CA ALA A 161 -36.41 -21.20 -10.86
C ALA A 161 -35.84 -20.14 -9.90
N ARG A 162 -36.58 -19.82 -8.84
CA ARG A 162 -36.16 -18.80 -7.86
C ARG A 162 -36.31 -19.33 -6.45
N VAL A 163 -35.31 -19.07 -5.61
CA VAL A 163 -35.32 -19.38 -4.18
C VAL A 163 -34.88 -18.16 -3.39
N GLY A 164 -35.35 -18.05 -2.14
CA GLY A 164 -35.07 -16.89 -1.29
C GLY A 164 -33.66 -16.87 -0.74
N SER A 165 -33.03 -18.03 -0.52
CA SER A 165 -31.71 -18.15 0.09
C SER A 165 -30.88 -19.33 -0.41
N VAL A 166 -29.59 -19.35 -0.05
CA VAL A 166 -28.72 -20.51 -0.26
C VAL A 166 -29.24 -21.74 0.50
N GLU A 167 -29.82 -21.54 1.68
CA GLU A 167 -30.42 -22.65 2.44
C GLU A 167 -31.65 -23.22 1.72
N GLU A 168 -32.48 -22.37 1.12
CA GLU A 168 -33.61 -22.84 0.31
C GLU A 168 -33.14 -23.54 -0.98
N LEU A 169 -31.98 -23.15 -1.55
CA LEU A 169 -31.36 -23.88 -2.66
C LEU A 169 -30.93 -25.29 -2.23
N ARG A 170 -30.38 -25.46 -1.02
CA ARG A 170 -30.05 -26.79 -0.48
C ARG A 170 -31.28 -27.68 -0.32
N LEU A 171 -32.42 -27.10 0.07
CA LEU A 171 -33.66 -27.85 0.24
C LEU A 171 -34.42 -28.09 -1.08
N MET A 172 -33.95 -27.52 -2.19
CA MET A 172 -34.59 -27.66 -3.49
C MET A 172 -34.59 -29.14 -3.92
N ASN A 173 -35.75 -29.62 -4.37
CA ASN A 173 -35.92 -30.93 -4.95
C ASN A 173 -36.83 -30.79 -6.17
N LYS A 174 -36.24 -30.36 -7.30
CA LYS A 174 -36.99 -30.08 -8.52
C LYS A 174 -36.15 -30.48 -9.72
N ALA A 175 -36.32 -31.75 -10.13
CA ALA A 175 -35.66 -32.30 -11.30
C ALA A 175 -35.92 -31.49 -12.57
N GLY A 176 -34.91 -31.41 -13.45
CA GLY A 176 -35.01 -30.77 -14.76
C GLY A 176 -34.76 -29.27 -14.78
N VAL A 177 -34.62 -28.61 -13.63
CA VAL A 177 -34.20 -27.20 -13.58
C VAL A 177 -32.71 -27.09 -13.94
N LYS A 178 -32.37 -26.20 -14.87
CA LYS A 178 -30.99 -25.96 -15.29
C LYS A 178 -30.35 -24.71 -14.69
N SER A 179 -31.16 -23.77 -14.22
CA SER A 179 -30.67 -22.56 -13.58
C SER A 179 -31.65 -22.06 -12.51
N VAL A 180 -31.08 -21.58 -11.41
CA VAL A 180 -31.82 -21.03 -10.27
C VAL A 180 -31.25 -19.65 -9.95
N PHE A 181 -32.13 -18.68 -9.75
CA PHE A 181 -31.77 -17.40 -9.15
C PHE A 181 -32.02 -17.44 -7.64
N VAL A 182 -30.95 -17.24 -6.87
CA VAL A 182 -30.98 -17.13 -5.42
C VAL A 182 -31.04 -15.65 -5.05
N HIS A 183 -32.08 -15.23 -4.31
CA HIS A 183 -32.32 -13.81 -4.06
C HIS A 183 -31.31 -13.17 -3.09
N GLY A 184 -30.88 -13.89 -2.06
CA GLY A 184 -29.82 -13.49 -1.13
C GLY A 184 -29.10 -14.72 -0.56
N TYR A 185 -27.96 -14.54 0.10
CA TYR A 185 -27.31 -15.65 0.79
C TYR A 185 -28.19 -16.12 1.96
N TYR A 186 -28.68 -15.16 2.75
CA TYR A 186 -29.64 -15.35 3.82
C TYR A 186 -31.05 -14.93 3.39
N LYS A 187 -32.06 -15.64 3.91
CA LYS A 187 -33.47 -15.45 3.54
C LYS A 187 -34.02 -14.08 3.91
N ASP A 188 -33.60 -13.58 5.07
CA ASP A 188 -33.97 -12.29 5.65
C ASP A 188 -33.14 -11.11 5.09
N ARG A 189 -32.15 -11.38 4.23
CA ARG A 189 -31.29 -10.37 3.62
C ARG A 189 -31.30 -10.48 2.08
N PRO A 190 -32.45 -10.23 1.44
CA PRO A 190 -32.56 -10.26 0.00
C PRO A 190 -31.59 -9.27 -0.66
N GLY A 191 -31.00 -9.68 -1.79
CA GLY A 191 -30.08 -8.86 -2.58
C GLY A 191 -28.60 -8.93 -2.16
N ILE A 192 -28.28 -9.48 -0.98
CA ILE A 192 -26.90 -9.62 -0.49
C ILE A 192 -26.43 -11.06 -0.73
N GLY A 193 -25.34 -11.26 -1.47
CA GLY A 193 -24.72 -12.58 -1.66
C GLY A 193 -25.52 -13.59 -2.50
N GLY A 194 -26.67 -13.18 -3.04
CA GLY A 194 -27.46 -13.94 -4.02
C GLY A 194 -26.74 -14.06 -5.36
N GLY A 195 -27.43 -14.57 -6.37
CA GLY A 195 -26.87 -14.74 -7.71
C GLY A 195 -27.51 -15.87 -8.50
N ILE A 196 -26.98 -16.10 -9.70
CA ILE A 196 -27.44 -17.19 -10.56
C ILE A 196 -26.57 -18.42 -10.31
N PHE A 197 -27.22 -19.55 -10.12
CA PHE A 197 -26.61 -20.85 -10.03
C PHE A 197 -27.07 -21.72 -11.21
N VAL A 198 -26.15 -22.50 -11.77
CA VAL A 198 -26.38 -23.40 -12.90
C VAL A 198 -26.13 -24.83 -12.44
N ALA A 199 -27.03 -25.73 -12.81
CA ALA A 199 -26.87 -27.15 -12.51
C ALA A 199 -25.69 -27.73 -13.30
N ASP A 200 -24.77 -28.38 -12.59
CA ASP A 200 -23.70 -29.18 -13.20
C ASP A 200 -24.07 -30.67 -13.08
N ASP A 201 -24.71 -31.20 -14.14
CA ASP A 201 -25.17 -32.59 -14.15
C ASP A 201 -24.01 -33.61 -14.20
N ALA A 202 -22.83 -33.16 -14.65
CA ALA A 202 -21.62 -33.97 -14.78
C ALA A 202 -20.89 -34.15 -13.44
N ASP A 203 -21.00 -33.17 -12.54
CA ASP A 203 -20.36 -33.21 -11.24
C ASP A 203 -21.16 -33.99 -10.20
N ARG A 204 -20.57 -35.07 -9.70
CA ARG A 204 -21.13 -35.94 -8.65
C ARG A 204 -20.30 -35.97 -7.37
N GLN A 205 -19.17 -35.27 -7.33
CA GLN A 205 -18.17 -35.45 -6.27
C GLN A 205 -17.91 -34.17 -5.48
N THR A 206 -18.06 -32.98 -6.09
CA THR A 206 -17.78 -31.74 -5.37
C THR A 206 -18.76 -31.60 -4.20
N ALA A 207 -18.19 -31.35 -3.03
CA ALA A 207 -18.93 -31.09 -1.81
C ALA A 207 -19.58 -29.70 -1.86
N ASP A 208 -20.62 -29.49 -1.05
CA ASP A 208 -21.15 -28.16 -0.78
C ASP A 208 -20.06 -27.35 -0.05
N ASP A 209 -19.63 -26.24 -0.64
CA ASP A 209 -18.66 -25.31 -0.04
C ASP A 209 -19.34 -24.09 0.59
N GLY A 210 -20.67 -24.07 0.52
CA GLY A 210 -21.53 -23.02 1.03
C GLY A 210 -21.64 -21.78 0.17
N ALA A 211 -20.96 -21.69 -0.98
CA ALA A 211 -20.90 -20.45 -1.74
C ALA A 211 -20.84 -20.63 -3.26
N MET A 212 -19.82 -21.33 -3.75
CA MET A 212 -19.56 -21.53 -5.17
C MET A 212 -20.22 -22.80 -5.68
N VAL A 213 -20.34 -23.81 -4.82
CA VAL A 213 -21.06 -25.05 -5.06
C VAL A 213 -22.04 -25.30 -3.93
N ILE A 214 -23.33 -25.35 -4.27
CA ILE A 214 -24.41 -25.73 -3.35
C ILE A 214 -24.95 -27.08 -3.78
N VAL A 215 -25.08 -28.02 -2.84
CA VAL A 215 -25.64 -29.34 -3.12
C VAL A 215 -27.08 -29.37 -2.64
N SER A 216 -28.02 -29.53 -3.56
CA SER A 216 -29.44 -29.63 -3.24
C SER A 216 -29.83 -31.03 -2.76
N ALA A 217 -31.00 -31.15 -2.14
CA ALA A 217 -31.51 -32.39 -1.54
C ALA A 217 -31.67 -33.53 -2.56
N ASP A 218 -31.91 -33.19 -3.83
CA ASP A 218 -31.93 -34.14 -4.95
C ASP A 218 -30.53 -34.56 -5.46
N GLY A 219 -29.47 -34.04 -4.84
CA GLY A 219 -28.09 -34.31 -5.20
C GLY A 219 -27.55 -33.46 -6.36
N THR A 220 -28.29 -32.49 -6.87
CA THR A 220 -27.78 -31.58 -7.91
C THR A 220 -26.68 -30.68 -7.34
N ARG A 221 -25.59 -30.50 -8.10
CA ARG A 221 -24.52 -29.54 -7.77
C ARG A 221 -24.78 -28.24 -8.51
N TRP A 222 -25.13 -27.21 -7.75
CA TRP A 222 -25.41 -25.88 -8.26
C TRP A 222 -24.13 -25.05 -8.23
N ARG A 223 -23.59 -24.73 -9.39
CA ARG A 223 -22.41 -23.88 -9.54
C ARG A 223 -22.80 -22.43 -9.72
N ARG A 224 -22.20 -21.55 -8.94
CA ARG A 224 -22.37 -20.11 -9.10
C ARG A 224 -21.83 -19.64 -10.46
N ALA A 225 -22.59 -18.83 -11.18
CA ALA A 225 -22.25 -18.33 -12.52
C ALA A 225 -21.43 -17.02 -12.52
N ASP A 226 -21.29 -16.38 -11.36
CA ASP A 226 -20.58 -15.10 -11.20
C ASP A 226 -19.09 -15.20 -11.56
N LYS A 227 -18.58 -14.22 -12.32
CA LYS A 227 -17.15 -14.13 -12.70
C LYS A 227 -16.31 -13.31 -11.73
N VAL A 228 -16.94 -12.37 -11.03
CA VAL A 228 -16.30 -11.50 -10.04
C VAL A 228 -16.77 -11.94 -8.68
N LEU A 229 -15.84 -12.30 -7.79
CA LEU A 229 -16.17 -12.79 -6.46
C LEU A 229 -16.27 -11.63 -5.48
N SER A 230 -17.23 -11.71 -4.55
CA SER A 230 -17.33 -10.84 -3.38
C SER A 230 -17.59 -11.67 -2.13
N VAL A 231 -17.20 -11.18 -0.95
CA VAL A 231 -17.32 -11.95 0.29
C VAL A 231 -18.78 -12.19 0.69
N GLU A 232 -19.71 -11.36 0.24
CA GLU A 232 -21.16 -11.56 0.45
C GLU A 232 -21.64 -12.85 -0.21
N MET A 233 -21.06 -13.25 -1.34
CA MET A 233 -21.36 -14.52 -2.02
C MET A 233 -21.03 -15.74 -1.14
N PHE A 234 -20.15 -15.57 -0.15
CA PHE A 234 -19.74 -16.57 0.83
C PHE A 234 -20.48 -16.43 2.18
N GLY A 235 -21.43 -15.49 2.27
CA GLY A 235 -22.27 -15.23 3.43
C GLY A 235 -21.81 -14.07 4.30
N ALA A 236 -20.94 -13.19 3.81
CA ALA A 236 -20.65 -11.95 4.54
C ALA A 236 -21.87 -11.03 4.51
N ILE A 237 -22.03 -10.25 5.57
CA ILE A 237 -23.09 -9.27 5.73
C ILE A 237 -22.53 -7.86 5.50
N GLY A 238 -21.39 -7.54 6.12
CA GLY A 238 -20.65 -6.29 5.84
C GLY A 238 -21.33 -4.99 6.30
N ASP A 239 -22.24 -5.05 7.29
CA ASP A 239 -23.01 -3.90 7.81
C ASP A 239 -22.39 -3.22 9.04
N GLY A 240 -21.22 -3.68 9.51
CA GLY A 240 -20.54 -3.15 10.68
C GLY A 240 -21.07 -3.66 12.02
N GLU A 241 -22.00 -4.62 12.00
CA GLU A 241 -22.54 -5.25 13.21
C GLU A 241 -22.01 -6.68 13.37
N LEU A 242 -21.86 -7.13 14.62
CA LEU A 242 -21.41 -8.48 14.90
C LEU A 242 -22.57 -9.48 14.77
N HIS A 243 -22.62 -10.21 13.66
CA HIS A 243 -23.55 -11.32 13.47
C HIS A 243 -22.87 -12.66 13.77
N LEU A 244 -23.49 -13.50 14.60
CA LEU A 244 -22.88 -14.74 15.07
C LEU A 244 -23.61 -15.98 14.55
N SER A 245 -22.84 -17.02 14.25
CA SER A 245 -23.32 -18.40 14.09
C SER A 245 -22.38 -19.33 14.84
N ALA A 246 -22.94 -20.16 15.73
CA ALA A 246 -22.17 -21.03 16.63
C ALA A 246 -21.04 -20.28 17.38
N GLY A 247 -21.33 -19.06 17.83
CA GLY A 247 -20.37 -18.20 18.56
C GLY A 247 -19.27 -17.58 17.71
N ARG A 248 -19.26 -17.76 16.39
CA ARG A 248 -18.29 -17.16 15.47
C ARG A 248 -18.95 -16.15 14.54
N SER A 249 -18.23 -15.08 14.24
CA SER A 249 -18.65 -14.04 13.29
C SER A 249 -18.98 -14.64 11.93
N LEU A 250 -20.16 -14.30 11.40
CA LEU A 250 -20.58 -14.67 10.04
C LEU A 250 -19.68 -14.04 8.98
N ASP A 251 -19.29 -12.77 9.15
CA ASP A 251 -18.36 -12.09 8.25
C ASP A 251 -16.99 -12.79 8.23
N GLY A 252 -16.45 -13.11 9.41
CA GLY A 252 -15.18 -13.82 9.53
C GLY A 252 -15.23 -15.23 8.93
N ILE A 253 -16.35 -15.94 9.12
CA ILE A 253 -16.58 -17.25 8.49
C ILE A 253 -16.61 -17.10 6.97
N ALA A 254 -17.32 -16.11 6.44
CA ALA A 254 -17.45 -15.90 4.99
C ALA A 254 -16.11 -15.56 4.34
N ILE A 255 -15.31 -14.69 4.97
CA ILE A 255 -13.95 -14.38 4.53
C ILE A 255 -13.10 -15.66 4.53
N GLN A 256 -13.17 -16.48 5.59
CA GLN A 256 -12.42 -17.73 5.66
C GLN A 256 -12.85 -18.74 4.58
N ARG A 257 -14.16 -18.85 4.30
CA ARG A 257 -14.67 -19.72 3.22
C ARG A 257 -14.11 -19.33 1.86
N PHE A 258 -14.04 -18.03 1.54
CA PHE A 258 -13.40 -17.58 0.31
C PHE A 258 -11.93 -17.98 0.27
N ILE A 259 -11.19 -17.78 1.36
CA ILE A 259 -9.76 -18.12 1.43
C ILE A 259 -9.56 -19.63 1.21
N ASP A 260 -10.39 -20.46 1.83
CA ASP A 260 -10.34 -21.91 1.67
C ASP A 260 -10.68 -22.34 0.23
N TYR A 261 -11.69 -21.72 -0.38
CA TYR A 261 -12.03 -21.91 -1.79
C TYR A 261 -10.86 -21.53 -2.72
N ALA A 262 -10.22 -20.38 -2.49
CA ALA A 262 -9.09 -19.92 -3.29
C ALA A 262 -7.91 -20.89 -3.21
N ALA A 263 -7.59 -21.36 -2.00
CA ALA A 263 -6.51 -22.32 -1.77
C ALA A 263 -6.75 -23.67 -2.46
N ALA A 264 -8.02 -24.10 -2.59
CA ALA A 264 -8.42 -25.36 -3.23
C ALA A 264 -8.55 -25.26 -4.77
N SER A 265 -8.83 -24.08 -5.31
CA SER A 265 -9.23 -23.92 -6.73
C SER A 265 -8.08 -23.91 -7.74
N GLY A 266 -6.82 -23.85 -7.28
CA GLY A 266 -5.65 -23.69 -8.13
C GLY A 266 -5.52 -22.28 -8.74
N GLY A 267 -4.40 -21.62 -8.45
CA GLY A 267 -4.08 -20.25 -8.93
C GLY A 267 -4.85 -19.13 -8.22
N ALA A 268 -4.27 -17.93 -8.20
CA ALA A 268 -4.82 -16.75 -7.53
C ALA A 268 -6.30 -16.48 -7.83
N LYS A 269 -7.10 -16.37 -6.77
CA LYS A 269 -8.48 -15.86 -6.80
C LYS A 269 -8.54 -14.53 -6.07
N LYS A 270 -9.31 -13.60 -6.62
CA LYS A 270 -9.53 -12.26 -6.08
C LYS A 270 -10.97 -12.13 -5.62
N CYS A 271 -11.17 -11.64 -4.40
CA CYS A 271 -12.48 -11.41 -3.84
C CYS A 271 -12.60 -9.96 -3.36
N LEU A 272 -13.70 -9.32 -3.74
CA LEU A 272 -14.01 -7.94 -3.37
C LEU A 272 -14.57 -7.88 -1.95
N LEU A 273 -14.06 -6.94 -1.16
CA LEU A 273 -14.53 -6.60 0.17
C LEU A 273 -15.01 -5.16 0.13
N ARG A 274 -16.32 -4.94 0.10
CA ARG A 274 -16.97 -3.62 -0.06
C ARG A 274 -17.93 -3.35 1.09
N GLY A 275 -17.38 -3.20 2.28
CA GLY A 275 -18.20 -2.99 3.47
C GLY A 275 -17.39 -2.97 4.74
N HIS A 276 -18.12 -3.03 5.85
CA HIS A 276 -17.57 -3.07 7.20
C HIS A 276 -17.86 -4.45 7.81
N TYR A 277 -16.82 -5.27 7.93
CA TYR A 277 -16.91 -6.66 8.36
C TYR A 277 -16.38 -6.81 9.78
N VAL A 278 -17.19 -7.35 10.70
CA VAL A 278 -16.78 -7.47 12.12
C VAL A 278 -16.38 -8.91 12.43
N ILE A 279 -15.16 -9.13 12.93
CA ILE A 279 -14.60 -10.47 13.22
C ILE A 279 -14.38 -10.70 14.71
N ASN A 280 -14.61 -11.93 15.17
CA ASN A 280 -14.33 -12.34 16.56
C ASN A 280 -13.35 -13.53 16.66
N HIS A 281 -12.67 -13.83 15.56
CA HIS A 281 -11.67 -14.87 15.46
C HIS A 281 -10.66 -14.48 14.38
N THR A 282 -9.44 -15.01 14.48
CA THR A 282 -8.37 -14.71 13.53
C THR A 282 -8.67 -15.26 12.14
N ILE A 283 -8.53 -14.43 11.11
CA ILE A 283 -8.57 -14.88 9.72
C ILE A 283 -7.25 -15.57 9.39
N VAL A 284 -7.30 -16.77 8.81
CA VAL A 284 -6.11 -17.53 8.38
C VAL A 284 -5.98 -17.43 6.86
N LEU A 285 -5.07 -16.58 6.40
CA LEU A 285 -4.78 -16.33 4.99
C LEU A 285 -3.91 -17.43 4.39
N LYS A 286 -4.42 -18.06 3.34
CA LYS A 286 -3.76 -19.17 2.63
C LYS A 286 -3.24 -18.70 1.27
N LYS A 287 -2.47 -19.58 0.62
CA LYS A 287 -2.02 -19.41 -0.77
C LYS A 287 -3.18 -19.10 -1.72
N HIS A 288 -2.90 -18.40 -2.81
CA HIS A 288 -3.87 -18.05 -3.87
C HIS A 288 -5.01 -17.11 -3.47
N ALA A 289 -5.12 -16.68 -2.22
CA ALA A 289 -6.21 -15.82 -1.77
C ALA A 289 -5.83 -14.33 -1.83
N TYR A 290 -6.56 -13.55 -2.64
CA TYR A 290 -6.45 -12.09 -2.69
C TYR A 290 -7.72 -11.42 -2.16
N LEU A 291 -7.61 -10.76 -1.01
CA LEU A 291 -8.64 -9.90 -0.45
C LEU A 291 -8.46 -8.49 -1.02
N MET A 292 -9.46 -8.00 -1.75
CA MET A 292 -9.40 -6.76 -2.52
C MET A 292 -10.45 -5.77 -2.01
N GLY A 293 -10.01 -4.72 -1.33
CA GLY A 293 -10.85 -3.57 -1.00
C GLY A 293 -10.94 -2.57 -2.15
N ASP A 294 -11.93 -1.68 -2.09
CA ASP A 294 -12.01 -0.51 -2.98
C ASP A 294 -11.13 0.63 -2.46
N SER A 295 -11.06 0.80 -1.14
CA SER A 295 -10.15 1.72 -0.46
C SER A 295 -10.05 1.37 1.02
N ALA A 296 -8.93 1.72 1.66
CA ALA A 296 -8.76 1.53 3.10
C ALA A 296 -9.74 2.35 3.98
N TRP A 297 -10.58 3.19 3.39
CA TRP A 297 -11.59 3.98 4.11
C TRP A 297 -13.00 3.43 3.94
N THR A 298 -13.23 2.54 2.96
CA THR A 298 -14.54 1.97 2.63
C THR A 298 -14.57 0.45 2.80
N SER A 299 -13.41 -0.20 2.83
CA SER A 299 -13.24 -1.63 3.00
C SER A 299 -12.55 -1.91 4.34
N LEU A 300 -13.32 -2.35 5.34
CA LEU A 300 -12.89 -2.43 6.73
C LEU A 300 -13.14 -3.83 7.30
N ILE A 301 -12.12 -4.39 7.95
CA ILE A 301 -12.23 -5.54 8.85
C ILE A 301 -11.98 -5.03 10.26
N GLU A 302 -12.98 -5.14 11.13
CA GLU A 302 -12.94 -4.66 12.50
C GLU A 302 -12.96 -5.84 13.49
N LYS A 303 -12.06 -5.85 14.47
CA LYS A 303 -12.11 -6.82 15.58
C LYS A 303 -13.27 -6.48 16.50
N ALA A 304 -14.12 -7.45 16.83
CA ALA A 304 -15.19 -7.31 17.81
C ALA A 304 -14.66 -6.92 19.20
N SER A 305 -15.51 -6.29 20.00
CA SER A 305 -15.20 -5.98 21.41
C SER A 305 -14.91 -7.25 22.20
N GLY A 306 -13.81 -7.26 22.97
CA GLY A 306 -13.34 -8.42 23.73
C GLY A 306 -12.58 -9.47 22.91
N PHE A 307 -12.43 -9.29 21.60
CA PHE A 307 -11.65 -10.22 20.76
C PHE A 307 -10.14 -9.94 20.85
N ASN A 308 -9.44 -10.85 21.53
CA ASN A 308 -8.01 -10.74 21.86
C ASN A 308 -7.06 -11.54 20.93
N GLY A 309 -7.56 -12.05 19.81
CA GLY A 309 -6.74 -12.69 18.79
C GLY A 309 -6.17 -11.68 17.79
N ASP A 310 -5.23 -12.14 16.95
CA ASP A 310 -4.75 -11.33 15.83
C ASP A 310 -5.84 -11.16 14.76
N ALA A 311 -5.87 -10.04 14.04
CA ALA A 311 -6.89 -9.82 13.00
C ALA A 311 -6.72 -10.79 11.82
N LEU A 312 -5.49 -10.96 11.34
CA LEU A 312 -5.16 -11.89 10.27
C LEU A 312 -3.76 -12.48 10.46
N LYS A 313 -3.63 -13.78 10.20
CA LYS A 313 -2.35 -14.48 10.10
C LYS A 313 -2.27 -15.25 8.79
N THR A 314 -1.09 -15.38 8.21
CA THR A 314 -0.89 -16.39 7.18
C THR A 314 -0.88 -17.80 7.78
N ASP A 315 -1.25 -18.78 6.96
CA ASP A 315 -1.27 -20.18 7.35
C ASP A 315 0.12 -20.65 7.82
N GLY A 316 0.16 -21.39 8.92
CA GLY A 316 1.40 -21.87 9.53
C GLY A 316 2.32 -20.82 10.16
N PHE A 317 1.95 -19.52 10.25
CA PHE A 317 2.84 -18.43 10.69
C PHE A 317 3.65 -18.75 11.96
N ASP A 318 2.99 -19.23 13.03
CA ASP A 318 3.64 -19.44 14.32
C ASP A 318 4.68 -20.59 14.30
N ALA A 319 4.50 -21.59 13.44
CA ALA A 319 5.46 -22.67 13.24
C ALA A 319 6.61 -22.24 12.30
N LEU A 320 6.27 -21.61 11.17
CA LEU A 320 7.22 -21.25 10.11
C LEU A 320 8.16 -20.12 10.53
N LYS A 321 7.73 -19.18 11.38
CA LYS A 321 8.60 -18.11 11.90
C LYS A 321 9.76 -18.63 12.76
N ALA A 322 9.61 -19.81 13.37
CA ALA A 322 10.58 -20.41 14.28
C ALA A 322 11.58 -21.33 13.56
N ALA A 323 11.28 -21.76 12.34
CA ALA A 323 12.11 -22.67 11.56
C ALA A 323 13.14 -21.93 10.69
N VAL A 324 14.38 -22.42 10.66
CA VAL A 324 15.43 -21.95 9.73
C VAL A 324 15.24 -22.65 8.39
N GLY A 325 15.13 -21.91 7.28
CA GLY A 325 14.95 -22.49 5.93
C GLY A 325 13.49 -22.57 5.44
N SER A 326 12.54 -21.91 6.12
CA SER A 326 11.11 -22.20 6.03
C SER A 326 10.35 -21.67 4.81
N LEU A 327 11.01 -20.97 3.87
CA LEU A 327 10.31 -20.26 2.78
C LEU A 327 9.60 -21.18 1.78
N ALA A 328 10.06 -22.43 1.59
CA ALA A 328 9.43 -23.38 0.66
C ALA A 328 8.03 -23.84 1.12
N ASP A 329 7.82 -23.94 2.44
CA ASP A 329 6.57 -24.39 3.05
C ASP A 329 5.61 -23.24 3.35
N CYS A 330 6.04 -22.00 3.10
CA CYS A 330 5.21 -20.83 3.32
C CYS A 330 4.11 -20.71 2.25
N PRO A 331 2.97 -20.08 2.60
CA PRO A 331 1.96 -19.74 1.60
C PRO A 331 2.56 -18.78 0.56
N TYR A 332 2.03 -18.84 -0.66
CA TYR A 332 2.50 -18.00 -1.76
C TYR A 332 1.34 -17.55 -2.66
N ASP A 333 1.61 -16.56 -3.51
CA ASP A 333 0.64 -16.03 -4.49
C ASP A 333 -0.65 -15.55 -3.79
N PHE A 334 -0.53 -14.67 -2.80
CA PHE A 334 -1.67 -14.16 -2.02
C PHE A 334 -1.61 -12.64 -1.84
N GLY A 335 -2.67 -12.04 -1.33
CA GLY A 335 -2.60 -10.63 -1.00
C GLY A 335 -3.76 -10.05 -0.21
N VAL A 336 -3.48 -8.91 0.39
CA VAL A 336 -4.43 -8.01 1.04
C VAL A 336 -4.21 -6.64 0.43
N CYS A 337 -5.22 -6.12 -0.26
CA CYS A 337 -5.10 -4.87 -1.00
C CYS A 337 -6.20 -3.91 -0.56
N ASP A 338 -5.82 -2.69 -0.18
CA ASP A 338 -6.70 -1.56 0.06
C ASP A 338 -7.79 -1.83 1.11
N ILE A 339 -7.42 -2.54 2.18
CA ILE A 339 -8.30 -2.85 3.33
C ILE A 339 -7.75 -2.22 4.60
N LYS A 340 -8.63 -1.67 5.45
CA LYS A 340 -8.30 -1.29 6.83
C LYS A 340 -8.60 -2.44 7.78
N PHE A 341 -7.67 -2.69 8.70
CA PHE A 341 -7.84 -3.59 9.84
C PHE A 341 -7.89 -2.75 11.11
N ASP A 342 -9.04 -2.67 11.76
CA ASP A 342 -9.22 -1.96 13.02
C ASP A 342 -9.23 -2.95 14.18
N GLY A 343 -8.30 -2.77 15.10
CA GLY A 343 -8.11 -3.68 16.22
C GLY A 343 -9.00 -3.40 17.41
N ARG A 344 -9.72 -2.26 17.42
CA ARG A 344 -10.46 -1.74 18.58
C ARG A 344 -9.68 -1.91 19.88
N TYR A 345 -8.42 -1.48 19.90
CA TYR A 345 -7.62 -1.52 21.11
C TYR A 345 -8.11 -0.51 22.15
N ILE A 346 -8.10 0.77 21.81
CA ILE A 346 -8.54 1.87 22.67
C ILE A 346 -9.85 2.45 22.12
N SER A 347 -10.73 2.93 23.00
CA SER A 347 -11.96 3.65 22.66
C SER A 347 -11.68 4.91 21.83
N ASN A 348 -12.67 5.35 21.05
CA ASN A 348 -12.54 6.60 20.28
C ASN A 348 -12.26 7.83 21.16
N SER A 349 -12.74 7.81 22.40
CA SER A 349 -12.49 8.83 23.44
C SER A 349 -11.10 8.73 24.09
N GLY A 350 -10.38 7.61 23.91
CA GLY A 350 -9.04 7.42 24.47
C GLY A 350 -9.01 7.00 25.95
N ASP A 351 -10.16 6.67 26.54
CA ASP A 351 -10.37 6.52 27.98
C ASP A 351 -10.61 5.07 28.45
N ALA A 352 -10.77 4.12 27.53
CA ALA A 352 -10.98 2.70 27.85
C ALA A 352 -10.25 1.77 26.88
N TYR A 353 -9.74 0.65 27.40
CA TYR A 353 -9.29 -0.47 26.59
C TYR A 353 -10.50 -1.32 26.19
N ILE A 354 -10.71 -1.52 24.89
CA ILE A 354 -11.77 -2.38 24.34
C ILE A 354 -11.25 -3.81 24.14
N ASN A 355 -10.07 -3.93 23.54
CA ASN A 355 -9.30 -5.17 23.43
C ASN A 355 -7.98 -4.99 24.19
N THR A 356 -7.35 -6.06 24.67
CA THR A 356 -6.15 -5.96 25.54
C THR A 356 -4.94 -6.70 25.00
N SER A 357 -5.15 -7.56 24.00
CA SER A 357 -4.12 -8.29 23.27
C SER A 357 -4.55 -8.64 21.84
N GLY A 358 -3.64 -9.25 21.09
CA GLY A 358 -3.82 -9.59 19.68
C GLY A 358 -3.44 -8.42 18.76
N GLY A 359 -2.53 -8.69 17.82
CA GLY A 359 -2.03 -7.73 16.85
C GLY A 359 -2.90 -7.61 15.60
N GLY A 360 -2.40 -6.85 14.63
CA GLY A 360 -3.03 -6.68 13.33
C GLY A 360 -2.74 -7.86 12.40
N LEU A 361 -1.68 -7.72 11.59
CA LEU A 361 -1.35 -8.65 10.53
C LEU A 361 -0.06 -9.41 10.84
N LYS A 362 -0.09 -10.74 10.76
CA LYS A 362 1.12 -11.57 10.83
C LYS A 362 1.31 -12.32 9.52
N ILE A 363 2.34 -11.95 8.78
CA ILE A 363 2.57 -12.39 7.42
C ILE A 363 3.89 -13.14 7.34
N ILE A 364 3.84 -14.36 6.81
CA ILE A 364 4.99 -15.12 6.31
C ILE A 364 4.58 -15.71 4.97
N GLY A 365 5.42 -15.58 3.94
CA GLY A 365 5.05 -15.95 2.59
C GLY A 365 6.03 -15.47 1.51
N THR A 366 5.79 -15.93 0.28
CA THR A 366 6.48 -15.47 -0.95
C THR A 366 5.44 -15.06 -1.99
N GLN A 367 5.80 -14.30 -3.04
CA GLN A 367 4.82 -13.88 -4.07
C GLN A 367 3.55 -13.24 -3.48
N PHE A 368 3.68 -12.11 -2.77
CA PHE A 368 2.52 -11.50 -2.12
C PHE A 368 2.41 -9.98 -2.28
N LYS A 369 1.18 -9.49 -2.19
CA LYS A 369 0.88 -8.05 -2.17
C LYS A 369 0.22 -7.68 -0.85
N LEU A 370 0.84 -6.75 -0.12
CA LEU A 370 0.37 -6.23 1.15
C LEU A 370 0.22 -4.72 1.07
N VAL A 371 -0.99 -4.26 0.76
CA VAL A 371 -1.38 -2.86 0.75
C VAL A 371 -2.52 -2.70 1.74
N ALA A 372 -2.23 -2.21 2.95
CA ALA A 372 -3.20 -2.20 4.04
C ALA A 372 -3.03 -1.01 4.97
N THR A 373 -4.14 -0.62 5.60
CA THR A 373 -4.12 0.25 6.79
C THR A 373 -4.35 -0.62 8.02
N VAL A 374 -3.51 -0.51 9.04
CA VAL A 374 -3.64 -1.25 10.30
C VAL A 374 -3.76 -0.24 11.42
N PHE A 375 -4.88 -0.26 12.11
CA PHE A 375 -5.27 0.79 13.05
C PHE A 375 -5.60 0.20 14.42
N ASN A 376 -5.23 0.91 15.48
CA ASN A 376 -5.72 0.68 16.85
C ASN A 376 -5.57 -0.77 17.33
N GLN A 377 -4.34 -1.30 17.32
CA GLN A 377 -4.03 -2.69 17.65
C GLN A 377 -3.52 -2.86 19.08
N ALA A 378 -3.99 -3.90 19.77
CA ALA A 378 -3.63 -4.20 21.15
C ALA A 378 -2.35 -5.05 21.26
N GLY A 379 -1.64 -5.23 20.15
CA GLY A 379 -0.32 -5.82 20.04
C GLY A 379 0.45 -5.19 18.87
N VAL A 380 1.34 -5.95 18.24
CA VAL A 380 2.09 -5.49 17.06
C VAL A 380 1.13 -5.17 15.91
N GLY A 381 1.35 -4.04 15.21
CA GLY A 381 0.57 -3.67 14.03
C GLY A 381 0.73 -4.67 12.90
N VAL A 382 1.94 -4.77 12.35
CA VAL A 382 2.29 -5.76 11.31
C VAL A 382 3.59 -6.48 11.69
N TYR A 383 3.55 -7.80 11.72
CA TYR A 383 4.74 -8.65 11.81
C TYR A 383 4.92 -9.37 10.46
N LEU A 384 5.97 -9.02 9.73
CA LEU A 384 6.37 -9.73 8.53
C LEU A 384 7.62 -10.57 8.81
N SER A 385 7.52 -11.88 8.63
CA SER A 385 8.58 -12.86 8.85
C SER A 385 8.99 -13.54 7.54
N GLY A 386 10.25 -13.96 7.46
CA GLY A 386 10.77 -14.70 6.31
C GLY A 386 12.26 -15.01 6.40
N LYS A 387 12.66 -15.90 7.30
CA LYS A 387 14.05 -16.35 7.45
C LYS A 387 14.26 -17.70 6.72
N GLY A 388 15.01 -17.72 5.61
CA GLY A 388 15.29 -18.97 4.88
C GLY A 388 16.30 -18.81 3.74
N GLU A 389 16.85 -19.94 3.25
CA GLU A 389 17.83 -19.99 2.16
C GLU A 389 17.23 -19.56 0.81
N GLU A 390 18.06 -18.93 -0.03
CA GLU A 390 17.73 -18.33 -1.34
C GLU A 390 17.34 -19.35 -2.44
N THR A 391 16.96 -20.58 -2.10
CA THR A 391 16.75 -21.67 -3.07
C THR A 391 15.45 -21.57 -3.88
N VAL A 392 14.57 -20.60 -3.58
CA VAL A 392 13.25 -20.45 -4.23
C VAL A 392 13.10 -19.06 -4.85
N GLU A 393 13.19 -18.90 -6.18
CA GLU A 393 13.17 -17.59 -6.87
C GLU A 393 11.97 -16.65 -6.53
N ARG A 394 10.87 -17.21 -6.01
CA ARG A 394 9.61 -16.51 -5.70
C ARG A 394 9.71 -15.49 -4.55
N TYR A 395 10.75 -15.52 -3.73
CA TYR A 395 10.82 -14.68 -2.51
C TYR A 395 10.97 -13.17 -2.80
N ARG A 396 11.31 -12.78 -4.03
CA ARG A 396 11.56 -11.38 -4.45
C ARG A 396 10.30 -10.67 -4.96
N ASP A 397 9.26 -11.43 -5.28
CA ASP A 397 8.03 -10.89 -5.82
C ASP A 397 7.12 -10.45 -4.68
N GLY A 398 7.12 -9.16 -4.37
CA GLY A 398 6.06 -8.62 -3.54
C GLY A 398 6.05 -7.11 -3.45
N LYS A 399 4.92 -6.60 -2.99
CA LYS A 399 4.72 -5.16 -2.81
C LYS A 399 4.17 -4.91 -1.41
N ILE A 400 4.90 -4.13 -0.62
CA ILE A 400 4.48 -3.69 0.71
C ILE A 400 4.22 -2.19 0.69
N SER A 401 3.00 -1.80 1.02
CA SER A 401 2.61 -0.41 1.26
C SER A 401 1.69 -0.36 2.49
N LEU A 402 2.22 0.13 3.60
CA LEU A 402 1.53 0.07 4.90
C LEU A 402 1.26 1.46 5.44
N ARG A 403 0.09 1.62 6.05
CA ARG A 403 -0.19 2.71 6.99
C ARG A 403 -0.58 2.09 8.32
N ILE A 404 0.20 2.35 9.35
CA ILE A 404 0.00 1.81 10.69
C ILE A 404 -0.20 2.98 11.63
N ASP A 405 -1.23 2.93 12.47
CA ASP A 405 -1.50 3.99 13.44
C ASP A 405 -2.07 3.39 14.72
N THR A 406 -1.49 3.78 15.86
CA THR A 406 -1.92 3.40 17.20
C THR A 406 -1.79 1.91 17.45
N THR A 407 -0.66 1.52 18.03
CA THR A 407 -0.38 0.13 18.45
C THR A 407 0.11 0.12 19.89
N LYS A 408 -0.28 -0.91 20.66
CA LYS A 408 0.23 -1.12 22.02
C LYS A 408 1.73 -1.48 21.99
N ASP A 409 2.10 -2.39 21.10
CA ASP A 409 3.48 -2.83 20.89
C ASP A 409 4.03 -2.19 19.61
N GLU A 410 5.04 -2.79 18.95
CA GLU A 410 5.67 -2.23 17.75
C GLU A 410 4.66 -1.98 16.63
N GLY A 411 4.89 -0.92 15.86
CA GLY A 411 4.06 -0.64 14.69
C GLY A 411 4.30 -1.68 13.59
N PHE A 412 5.55 -1.79 13.14
CA PHE A 412 5.95 -2.72 12.08
C PHE A 412 7.23 -3.46 12.46
N ILE A 413 7.22 -4.78 12.32
CA ILE A 413 8.42 -5.63 12.44
C ILE A 413 8.65 -6.29 11.08
N PHE A 414 9.84 -6.07 10.51
CA PHE A 414 10.30 -6.71 9.30
C PHE A 414 11.47 -7.64 9.61
N ALA A 415 11.21 -8.94 9.53
CA ALA A 415 12.16 -10.02 9.78
C ALA A 415 12.43 -10.88 8.53
N GLY A 416 12.29 -10.28 7.34
CA GLY A 416 12.57 -10.89 6.05
C GLY A 416 11.31 -11.26 5.27
N PRO A 417 11.42 -11.70 4.00
CA PRO A 417 12.67 -12.11 3.34
C PRO A 417 13.59 -10.96 2.91
N HIS A 418 14.88 -11.27 2.70
CA HIS A 418 16.01 -10.31 2.72
C HIS A 418 16.13 -9.37 1.51
N ASP A 419 15.36 -9.59 0.43
CA ASP A 419 15.38 -8.77 -0.80
C ASP A 419 13.97 -8.37 -1.27
N LEU A 420 13.04 -8.23 -0.31
CA LEU A 420 11.70 -7.77 -0.64
C LEU A 420 11.68 -6.24 -0.73
N LYS A 421 11.18 -5.72 -1.85
CA LYS A 421 11.04 -4.27 -2.04
C LYS A 421 9.83 -3.73 -1.25
N ILE A 422 10.11 -2.78 -0.36
CA ILE A 422 9.11 -2.04 0.42
C ILE A 422 8.90 -0.67 -0.25
N ASP A 423 7.70 -0.44 -0.80
CA ASP A 423 7.33 0.83 -1.45
C ASP A 423 7.21 1.93 -0.39
N LYS A 424 6.35 1.73 0.61
CA LYS A 424 6.21 2.71 1.69
C LYS A 424 5.69 2.13 3.00
N VAL A 425 6.21 2.67 4.10
CA VAL A 425 5.66 2.42 5.44
C VAL A 425 5.47 3.74 6.16
N PHE A 426 4.22 4.04 6.46
CA PHE A 426 3.84 5.11 7.38
C PHE A 426 3.47 4.48 8.72
N CYS A 427 4.17 4.86 9.79
CA CYS A 427 3.89 4.35 11.12
C CYS A 427 3.70 5.49 12.11
N ARG A 428 2.57 5.49 12.81
CA ARG A 428 2.27 6.48 13.84
C ARG A 428 1.98 5.81 15.18
N ARG A 429 2.48 6.43 16.26
CA ARG A 429 2.02 6.18 17.64
C ARG A 429 2.05 4.71 18.07
N ALA A 430 3.24 4.13 18.01
CA ALA A 430 3.52 2.88 18.69
C ALA A 430 3.70 3.12 20.21
N GLY A 431 3.44 2.11 21.03
CA GLY A 431 3.45 2.24 22.50
C GLY A 431 2.22 2.97 23.06
N ALA A 432 1.13 3.03 22.30
CA ALA A 432 -0.07 3.76 22.69
C ALA A 432 -0.70 3.19 23.97
N VAL A 433 -1.11 4.09 24.88
CA VAL A 433 -1.86 3.79 26.09
C VAL A 433 -3.02 4.78 26.26
N LEU A 434 -3.89 4.56 27.24
CA LEU A 434 -5.01 5.46 27.53
C LEU A 434 -4.51 6.88 27.81
N SER A 435 -5.35 7.87 27.50
CA SER A 435 -5.01 9.28 27.65
C SER A 435 -4.68 9.67 29.09
N ASN A 436 -5.32 9.00 30.05
CA ASN A 436 -5.17 9.17 31.50
C ASN A 436 -4.22 8.15 32.15
N ASP A 437 -3.58 7.26 31.37
CA ASP A 437 -2.68 6.26 31.93
C ASP A 437 -1.45 6.96 32.56
N PRO A 438 -1.17 6.78 33.87
CA PRO A 438 0.00 7.39 34.50
C PRO A 438 1.32 6.91 33.88
N LYS A 439 1.34 5.75 33.22
CA LYS A 439 2.52 5.21 32.52
C LYS A 439 2.77 5.85 31.15
N ARG A 440 1.83 6.62 30.61
CA ARG A 440 1.96 7.32 29.31
C ARG A 440 3.26 8.15 29.18
N TRP A 441 3.84 8.55 30.31
CA TRP A 441 5.03 9.39 30.39
C TRP A 441 6.29 8.65 30.88
N THR A 442 6.20 7.35 31.18
CA THR A 442 7.28 6.54 31.78
C THR A 442 7.52 5.21 31.07
N LEU A 443 6.85 4.94 29.95
CA LEU A 443 6.95 3.68 29.21
C LEU A 443 8.34 3.48 28.59
N TRP A 444 9.16 2.67 29.26
CA TRP A 444 10.38 2.05 28.75
C TRP A 444 10.33 0.52 28.93
N ALA A 445 9.15 -0.09 29.09
CA ALA A 445 9.03 -1.55 29.22
C ALA A 445 7.61 -2.03 28.90
N THR A 446 7.50 -2.92 27.90
CA THR A 446 6.33 -3.79 27.68
C THR A 446 6.73 -5.26 27.89
N GLU A 447 5.73 -6.11 28.11
CA GLU A 447 5.90 -7.51 28.50
C GLU A 447 6.13 -8.50 27.33
N ASN A 448 6.13 -8.09 26.05
CA ASN A 448 6.19 -9.05 24.92
C ASN A 448 7.05 -8.61 23.69
N TYR A 449 7.98 -9.49 23.28
CA TYR A 449 8.77 -9.57 22.02
C TYR A 449 9.82 -8.47 21.71
N PRO A 450 10.83 -8.76 20.85
CA PRO A 450 12.04 -9.54 21.15
C PRO A 450 13.15 -8.79 21.93
N SER A 451 13.07 -7.48 22.19
CA SER A 451 13.98 -6.78 23.10
C SER A 451 13.18 -6.08 24.19
N LYS A 452 13.09 -6.75 25.35
CA LYS A 452 12.24 -6.51 26.52
C LYS A 452 12.47 -5.16 27.25
N GLN A 453 12.72 -4.05 26.55
CA GLN A 453 13.09 -2.75 27.14
C GLN A 453 12.61 -1.51 26.35
N ARG A 454 11.92 -1.66 25.20
CA ARG A 454 11.40 -0.52 24.42
C ARG A 454 10.32 -0.99 23.45
N VAL A 455 9.45 -0.07 23.03
CA VAL A 455 8.48 -0.28 21.93
C VAL A 455 8.88 0.66 20.81
N ASP A 456 9.29 0.11 19.67
CA ASP A 456 9.77 0.90 18.54
C ASP A 456 8.66 1.07 17.48
N GLY A 457 8.72 2.14 16.70
CA GLY A 457 7.79 2.39 15.61
C GLY A 457 7.92 1.33 14.50
N ILE A 458 9.10 1.27 13.90
CA ILE A 458 9.45 0.33 12.83
C ILE A 458 10.74 -0.39 13.21
N VAL A 459 10.75 -1.71 13.12
CA VAL A 459 11.88 -2.57 13.45
C VAL A 459 12.29 -3.39 12.24
N PHE A 460 13.57 -3.29 11.86
CA PHE A 460 14.22 -4.16 10.89
C PHE A 460 15.12 -5.14 11.63
N GLU A 461 14.76 -6.42 11.62
CA GLU A 461 15.57 -7.50 12.20
C GLU A 461 16.56 -8.09 11.19
N THR A 462 16.41 -7.75 9.91
CA THR A 462 17.25 -8.26 8.83
C THR A 462 17.30 -7.30 7.64
N ALA A 463 17.91 -7.74 6.54
CA ALA A 463 18.07 -6.98 5.31
C ALA A 463 16.74 -6.58 4.67
N GLY A 464 16.69 -5.39 4.06
CA GLY A 464 15.53 -4.89 3.32
C GLY A 464 15.90 -3.76 2.35
N GLU A 465 15.09 -3.62 1.29
CA GLU A 465 15.18 -2.54 0.30
C GLU A 465 13.91 -1.68 0.37
N ILE A 466 14.06 -0.38 0.60
CA ILE A 466 12.96 0.51 0.95
C ILE A 466 12.98 1.75 0.06
N ASP A 467 11.84 2.14 -0.49
CA ASP A 467 11.73 3.48 -1.07
C ASP A 467 11.49 4.49 0.06
N LEU A 468 10.36 4.41 0.79
CA LEU A 468 10.01 5.41 1.82
C LEU A 468 9.59 4.84 3.17
N ILE A 469 10.18 5.37 4.24
CA ILE A 469 9.70 5.25 5.62
C ILE A 469 9.39 6.62 6.20
N HIS A 470 8.24 6.73 6.84
CA HIS A 470 7.93 7.84 7.74
C HIS A 470 7.33 7.30 9.03
N SER A 471 8.08 7.42 10.11
CA SER A 471 7.71 6.96 11.45
C SER A 471 7.56 8.16 12.38
N TRP A 472 6.40 8.32 13.05
CA TRP A 472 6.16 9.50 13.89
C TRP A 472 5.32 9.31 15.16
N GLY A 473 5.59 10.16 16.15
CA GLY A 473 4.74 10.36 17.32
C GLY A 473 4.57 9.12 18.23
N HIS A 474 5.63 8.35 18.41
CA HIS A 474 5.64 7.16 19.27
C HIS A 474 5.75 7.55 20.75
N GLU A 475 5.04 6.85 21.62
CA GLU A 475 5.00 7.15 23.06
C GLU A 475 6.22 6.55 23.80
N ALA A 476 6.95 5.62 23.16
CA ALA A 476 8.18 5.00 23.65
C ALA A 476 9.14 4.65 22.49
N GLY A 477 10.39 4.32 22.82
CA GLY A 477 11.38 3.73 21.90
C GLY A 477 11.84 4.61 20.73
N TYR A 478 12.44 3.96 19.73
CA TYR A 478 12.92 4.57 18.49
C TYR A 478 11.81 4.64 17.45
N GLY A 479 11.82 5.67 16.62
CA GLY A 479 10.93 5.72 15.45
C GLY A 479 11.30 4.64 14.43
N VAL A 480 12.61 4.40 14.25
CA VAL A 480 13.14 3.31 13.43
C VAL A 480 14.30 2.63 14.15
N ALA A 481 14.23 1.32 14.33
CA ALA A 481 15.31 0.50 14.88
C ALA A 481 15.76 -0.54 13.84
N VAL A 482 17.07 -0.62 13.63
CA VAL A 482 17.69 -1.56 12.70
C VAL A 482 18.62 -2.45 13.51
N ASN A 483 18.22 -3.71 13.69
CA ASN A 483 18.87 -4.66 14.58
C ASN A 483 19.83 -5.61 13.85
N GLY A 484 20.04 -5.44 12.54
CA GLY A 484 21.00 -6.21 11.75
C GLY A 484 20.65 -6.25 10.26
N GLY A 485 21.57 -6.77 9.45
CA GLY A 485 21.37 -6.97 8.01
C GLY A 485 21.61 -5.74 7.12
N ARG A 486 21.44 -5.93 5.81
CA ARG A 486 21.64 -4.89 4.79
C ARG A 486 20.40 -4.02 4.64
N LEU A 487 20.46 -2.75 5.02
CA LEU A 487 19.35 -1.80 4.84
C LEU A 487 19.69 -0.80 3.73
N ASN A 488 18.93 -0.85 2.63
CA ASN A 488 18.99 0.17 1.59
C ASN A 488 17.70 0.99 1.58
N ALA A 489 17.81 2.32 1.57
CA ALA A 489 16.62 3.17 1.57
C ALA A 489 16.77 4.47 0.76
N ASP A 490 15.73 4.89 0.02
CA ASP A 490 15.71 6.22 -0.61
C ASP A 490 15.43 7.31 0.44
N LEU A 491 14.44 7.11 1.32
CA LEU A 491 14.08 8.08 2.34
C LEU A 491 13.63 7.41 3.64
N ILE A 492 14.30 7.75 4.74
CA ILE A 492 13.88 7.38 6.10
C ILE A 492 13.63 8.67 6.89
N ILE A 493 12.42 8.81 7.42
CA ILE A 493 12.02 9.90 8.31
C ILE A 493 11.64 9.31 9.67
N SER A 494 12.28 9.79 10.73
CA SER A 494 11.84 9.64 12.11
C SER A 494 11.46 11.01 12.66
N GLU A 495 10.19 11.19 13.00
CA GLU A 495 9.63 12.47 13.38
C GLU A 495 8.97 12.41 14.76
N SER A 496 9.37 13.28 15.68
CA SER A 496 8.75 13.37 17.02
C SER A 496 8.74 12.01 17.75
N ALA A 497 9.75 11.18 17.50
CA ALA A 497 10.00 9.92 18.18
C ALA A 497 11.03 10.14 19.28
N ILE A 498 10.80 9.61 20.50
CA ILE A 498 11.69 9.89 21.64
C ILE A 498 13.13 9.41 21.39
N GLY A 499 13.30 8.20 20.84
CA GLY A 499 14.61 7.62 20.56
C GLY A 499 15.25 8.10 19.25
N GLY A 500 14.46 8.60 18.29
CA GLY A 500 14.94 8.90 16.94
C GLY A 500 15.16 7.63 16.11
N ILE A 501 16.41 7.33 15.75
CA ILE A 501 16.79 6.18 14.93
C ILE A 501 17.96 5.44 15.54
N ASP A 502 17.91 4.11 15.58
CA ASP A 502 18.98 3.24 16.06
C ASP A 502 19.47 2.29 14.97
N PHE A 503 20.78 2.26 14.74
CA PHE A 503 21.45 1.27 13.91
C PHE A 503 22.33 0.39 14.80
N SER A 504 22.04 -0.90 14.86
CA SER A 504 22.71 -1.85 15.75
C SER A 504 22.88 -3.23 15.09
N GLY A 505 23.38 -4.21 15.86
CA GLY A 505 23.43 -5.63 15.46
C GLY A 505 24.18 -5.96 14.15
N GLY A 506 25.16 -5.14 13.78
CA GLY A 506 25.95 -5.35 12.55
C GLY A 506 25.24 -4.89 11.28
N ALA A 507 24.17 -4.10 11.40
CA ALA A 507 23.51 -3.44 10.27
C ALA A 507 24.49 -2.65 9.40
N TYR A 508 24.28 -2.67 8.08
CA TYR A 508 25.07 -1.97 7.07
C TYR A 508 24.19 -1.60 5.86
N GLY A 509 24.66 -0.73 4.96
CA GLY A 509 23.93 -0.42 3.72
C GLY A 509 24.05 1.03 3.24
N MET A 510 23.10 1.46 2.41
CA MET A 510 23.09 2.79 1.80
C MET A 510 21.75 3.50 2.01
N ILE A 511 21.78 4.77 2.40
CA ILE A 511 20.57 5.59 2.57
C ILE A 511 20.75 6.88 1.77
N ASP A 512 19.83 7.21 0.85
CA ASP A 512 19.90 8.48 0.12
C ASP A 512 19.58 9.65 1.07
N LYS A 513 18.43 9.62 1.74
CA LYS A 513 18.02 10.68 2.68
C LYS A 513 17.63 10.10 4.04
N LEU A 514 18.38 10.49 5.07
CA LEU A 514 18.05 10.24 6.46
C LEU A 514 17.61 11.54 7.13
N ARG A 515 16.39 11.54 7.65
CA ARG A 515 15.73 12.73 8.20
C ARG A 515 15.25 12.44 9.61
N VAL A 516 15.74 13.22 10.55
CA VAL A 516 15.40 13.08 11.96
C VAL A 516 14.94 14.44 12.46
N HIS A 517 13.64 14.57 12.68
CA HIS A 517 13.04 15.86 13.00
C HIS A 517 12.16 15.74 14.24
N ASN A 518 11.94 16.85 14.91
CA ASN A 518 10.80 17.01 15.79
C ASN A 518 9.98 18.19 15.28
N ILE A 519 8.66 18.06 15.19
CA ILE A 519 7.76 19.17 14.89
C ILE A 519 6.97 19.49 16.17
N LYS A 520 7.26 20.64 16.78
CA LYS A 520 6.44 21.28 17.82
C LYS A 520 5.02 21.47 17.25
N GLY A 521 4.09 20.63 17.67
CA GLY A 521 2.70 20.66 17.21
C GLY A 521 1.79 19.59 17.85
N GLY A 522 2.36 18.47 18.30
CA GLY A 522 1.70 17.60 19.28
C GLY A 522 1.91 18.16 20.69
N VAL A 523 0.84 18.18 21.49
CA VAL A 523 0.74 18.52 22.92
C VAL A 523 2.10 18.56 23.62
N ALA A 524 2.40 19.66 24.32
CA ALA A 524 3.60 19.75 25.15
C ALA A 524 3.68 18.49 26.05
N TYR A 525 4.62 17.60 25.74
CA TYR A 525 4.89 16.40 26.54
C TYR A 525 5.57 16.86 27.85
N GLN A 526 4.78 17.46 28.76
CA GLN A 526 5.23 17.91 30.06
C GLN A 526 5.05 16.76 31.06
N SER A 527 6.17 16.12 31.43
CA SER A 527 6.24 15.29 32.64
C SER A 527 6.46 16.18 33.87
N PRO A 528 5.66 16.07 34.95
CA PRO A 528 5.87 16.84 36.17
C PRO A 528 6.99 16.34 37.10
N SER A 529 7.73 15.26 36.83
CA SER A 529 8.62 14.72 37.89
C SER A 529 9.77 13.78 37.51
N HIS A 530 10.18 13.64 36.25
CA HIS A 530 11.33 12.77 35.91
C HIS A 530 12.41 13.51 35.12
N ALA A 531 13.65 13.42 35.62
CA ALA A 531 14.88 14.05 35.12
C ALA A 531 15.37 13.58 33.74
N SER A 532 14.49 13.00 32.92
CA SER A 532 14.70 12.68 31.50
C SER A 532 13.56 13.21 30.61
N ALA A 533 12.84 14.23 31.07
CA ALA A 533 12.01 15.07 30.22
C ALA A 533 12.90 15.89 29.28
N GLY A 534 13.04 15.49 28.01
CA GLY A 534 13.72 16.32 27.00
C GLY A 534 14.59 15.59 25.98
N THR A 535 14.57 14.26 25.91
CA THR A 535 15.30 13.48 24.90
C THR A 535 14.67 13.65 23.51
N MET A 536 15.45 14.20 22.58
CA MET A 536 15.06 14.51 21.21
C MET A 536 15.60 13.44 20.26
N PRO A 537 14.92 13.16 19.13
CA PRO A 537 15.32 12.08 18.27
C PRO A 537 16.79 12.25 17.83
N SER A 538 17.61 11.25 18.17
CA SER A 538 19.01 11.19 17.80
C SER A 538 19.22 10.12 16.76
N VAL A 539 20.28 10.23 15.96
CA VAL A 539 20.77 9.07 15.21
C VAL A 539 21.80 8.37 16.07
N ASN A 540 21.48 7.16 16.52
CA ASN A 540 22.42 6.30 17.22
C ASN A 540 23.03 5.29 16.27
N TYR A 541 24.33 5.42 16.03
CA TYR A 541 25.12 4.51 15.21
C TYR A 541 25.92 3.58 16.12
N ASN A 542 25.30 2.47 16.50
CA ASN A 542 25.87 1.44 17.38
C ASN A 542 26.00 0.08 16.67
N THR A 543 26.42 0.12 15.41
CA THR A 543 26.63 -1.06 14.58
C THR A 543 28.10 -1.18 14.18
N SER A 544 28.64 -2.40 14.12
CA SER A 544 29.96 -2.67 13.57
C SER A 544 30.00 -2.60 12.04
N GLY A 545 28.83 -2.50 11.38
CA GLY A 545 28.72 -2.46 9.94
C GLY A 545 29.13 -1.13 9.31
N HIS A 546 28.95 -1.05 8.00
CA HIS A 546 29.29 0.10 7.18
C HIS A 546 28.05 0.73 6.57
N PHE A 547 27.80 2.01 6.87
CA PHE A 547 26.76 2.78 6.20
C PHE A 547 27.32 3.95 5.41
N ALA A 548 26.74 4.15 4.22
CA ALA A 548 26.89 5.39 3.46
C ALA A 548 25.53 6.11 3.41
N ILE A 549 25.52 7.37 3.86
CA ILE A 549 24.34 8.22 3.86
C ILE A 549 24.60 9.41 2.95
N ASN A 550 23.85 9.58 1.88
CA ASN A 550 24.07 10.69 0.94
C ASN A 550 23.70 12.04 1.59
N SER A 551 22.58 12.11 2.29
CA SER A 551 22.13 13.29 3.04
C SER A 551 21.56 12.92 4.40
N LEU A 552 22.12 13.47 5.47
CA LEU A 552 21.59 13.41 6.83
C LEU A 552 21.14 14.79 7.29
N SER A 553 19.91 14.92 7.76
CA SER A 553 19.42 16.11 8.43
C SER A 553 18.86 15.76 9.80
N CYS A 554 19.39 16.36 10.85
CA CYS A 554 18.80 16.34 12.18
C CYS A 554 18.33 17.75 12.54
N GLN A 555 17.07 17.89 12.95
CA GLN A 555 16.50 19.18 13.34
C GLN A 555 15.69 19.05 14.63
N ARG A 556 15.99 19.93 15.58
CA ARG A 556 15.17 20.10 16.78
C ARG A 556 14.09 21.14 16.53
N SER A 557 12.94 21.05 17.19
CA SER A 557 12.06 22.20 17.31
C SER A 557 11.53 22.30 18.72
N GLY A 558 11.84 23.40 19.41
CA GLY A 558 11.23 23.71 20.70
C GLY A 558 12.14 24.23 21.80
N SER A 559 11.50 24.76 22.84
CA SER A 559 12.14 25.55 23.90
C SER A 559 12.48 24.75 25.17
N GLY A 560 11.99 23.51 25.32
CA GLY A 560 12.10 22.72 26.57
C GLY A 560 12.91 21.43 26.47
N GLN A 561 13.87 21.33 25.54
CA GLN A 561 14.57 20.09 25.20
C GLN A 561 16.05 20.17 25.61
N THR A 562 16.59 19.14 26.26
CA THR A 562 17.97 19.12 26.79
C THR A 562 18.54 17.69 26.84
N GLY A 563 19.84 17.53 26.61
CA GLY A 563 20.59 16.37 27.13
C GLY A 563 20.81 15.19 26.17
N GLN A 564 20.62 15.37 24.86
CA GLN A 564 21.00 14.34 23.87
C GLN A 564 21.87 14.89 22.75
N ASP A 565 22.60 14.01 22.08
CA ASP A 565 23.47 14.36 20.95
C ASP A 565 22.70 14.10 19.64
N GLU A 566 22.92 14.90 18.60
CA GLU A 566 22.16 14.73 17.34
C GLU A 566 22.59 13.50 16.54
N LEU A 567 23.91 13.23 16.51
CA LEU A 567 24.50 12.00 15.98
C LEU A 567 25.46 11.40 17.01
N ARG A 568 25.25 10.12 17.33
CA ARG A 568 26.15 9.32 18.18
C ARG A 568 26.78 8.21 17.36
N ILE A 569 28.09 8.06 17.48
CA ILE A 569 28.85 7.00 16.81
C ILE A 569 29.59 6.21 17.88
N GLU A 570 29.18 4.97 18.08
CA GLU A 570 29.79 4.08 19.09
C GLU A 570 30.84 3.15 18.48
N ARG A 571 30.68 2.72 17.22
CA ARG A 571 31.59 1.80 16.52
C ARG A 571 31.28 1.76 15.00
N GLY A 572 32.00 0.93 14.24
CA GLY A 572 31.74 0.70 12.81
C GLY A 572 32.29 1.80 11.90
N ARG A 573 31.76 1.88 10.66
CA ARG A 573 32.13 2.90 9.67
C ARG A 573 30.90 3.64 9.16
N LEU A 574 30.88 4.95 9.30
CA LEU A 574 29.80 5.82 8.82
C LEU A 574 30.38 6.88 7.87
N ILE A 575 29.89 6.89 6.64
CA ILE A 575 30.22 7.90 5.62
C ILE A 575 28.97 8.72 5.35
N ILE A 576 29.09 10.04 5.41
CA ILE A 576 28.01 10.98 5.17
C ILE A 576 28.46 11.97 4.09
N GLY A 577 27.68 12.10 3.02
CA GLY A 577 27.89 13.10 1.99
C GLY A 577 27.62 14.50 2.53
N ASN A 578 26.34 14.82 2.71
CA ASN A 578 25.87 16.10 3.24
C ASN A 578 25.25 15.88 4.61
N MET A 579 25.61 16.72 5.58
CA MET A 579 25.10 16.63 6.94
C MET A 579 24.67 18.00 7.44
N THR A 580 23.41 18.15 7.84
CA THR A 580 22.89 19.36 8.46
C THR A 580 22.39 19.06 9.87
N LEU A 581 22.93 19.78 10.86
CA LEU A 581 22.54 19.71 12.26
C LEU A 581 22.08 21.09 12.73
N ASN A 582 20.91 21.17 13.37
CA ASN A 582 20.40 22.42 13.93
C ASN A 582 19.91 22.22 15.37
N GLY A 583 20.69 22.76 16.30
CA GLY A 583 20.49 22.59 17.74
C GLY A 583 19.43 23.49 18.37
N HIS A 584 18.95 24.53 17.68
CA HIS A 584 17.99 25.51 18.23
C HIS A 584 18.37 26.10 19.61
N ALA A 585 19.67 26.31 19.86
CA ALA A 585 20.23 26.87 21.10
C ALA A 585 19.95 26.00 22.33
N LYS A 586 20.07 24.67 22.20
CA LYS A 586 19.79 23.72 23.29
C LYS A 586 20.97 22.84 23.67
N PRO A 587 21.07 22.45 24.96
CA PRO A 587 22.15 21.60 25.45
C PRO A 587 22.16 20.20 24.82
N GLY A 588 23.36 19.77 24.40
CA GLY A 588 23.61 18.51 23.70
C GLY A 588 24.66 18.69 22.61
N HIS A 589 25.49 17.69 22.35
CA HIS A 589 26.48 17.81 21.28
C HIS A 589 25.83 17.66 19.90
N GLY A 590 26.41 18.27 18.87
CA GLY A 590 26.01 17.98 17.50
C GLY A 590 26.35 16.53 17.17
N ILE A 591 27.64 16.23 17.16
CA ILE A 591 28.18 14.89 16.89
C ILE A 591 29.00 14.41 18.09
N LYS A 592 28.72 13.21 18.58
CA LYS A 592 29.50 12.54 19.61
C LYS A 592 30.08 11.23 19.07
N GLN A 593 31.38 11.21 18.82
CA GLN A 593 32.09 10.04 18.32
C GLN A 593 32.84 9.35 19.46
N ASN A 594 32.26 8.28 19.98
CA ASN A 594 32.84 7.42 21.02
C ASN A 594 33.70 6.29 20.42
N GLY A 595 33.50 5.95 19.15
CA GLY A 595 34.29 4.93 18.45
C GLY A 595 34.13 4.98 16.93
N GLY A 596 34.81 4.05 16.25
CA GLY A 596 34.66 3.83 14.81
C GLY A 596 35.25 4.90 13.89
N VAL A 597 34.90 4.77 12.61
CA VAL A 597 35.34 5.60 11.48
C VAL A 597 34.18 6.50 11.08
N LEU A 598 34.39 7.81 11.10
CA LEU A 598 33.43 8.82 10.66
C LEU A 598 34.01 9.64 9.50
N GLU A 599 33.28 9.72 8.40
CA GLU A 599 33.60 10.59 7.27
C GLU A 599 32.40 11.48 6.96
N ILE A 600 32.60 12.79 6.94
CA ILE A 600 31.58 13.78 6.56
C ILE A 600 32.20 14.72 5.54
N ALA A 601 31.65 14.76 4.33
CA ALA A 601 32.18 15.59 3.26
C ALA A 601 31.72 17.05 3.38
N ASN A 602 30.43 17.28 3.61
CA ASN A 602 29.84 18.62 3.73
C ASN A 602 29.03 18.72 5.03
N LEU A 603 29.69 19.14 6.10
CA LEU A 603 29.07 19.41 7.40
C LEU A 603 28.50 20.83 7.44
N ASP A 604 27.29 20.99 7.98
CA ASP A 604 26.71 22.27 8.37
C ASP A 604 26.08 22.09 9.76
N VAL A 605 26.71 22.68 10.77
CA VAL A 605 26.22 22.66 12.15
C VAL A 605 25.92 24.08 12.59
N ASP A 606 24.71 24.30 13.09
CA ASP A 606 24.32 25.59 13.65
C ASP A 606 23.71 25.45 15.06
N ASN A 607 23.99 26.47 15.87
CA ASN A 607 23.24 26.75 17.10
C ASN A 607 23.32 25.65 18.19
N ILE A 608 24.51 25.08 18.40
CA ILE A 608 24.81 24.10 19.46
C ILE A 608 25.27 24.82 20.73
N LYS A 609 24.41 24.86 21.77
CA LYS A 609 24.55 25.77 22.94
C LYS A 609 24.27 25.10 24.29
N GLY A 610 24.82 25.62 25.38
CA GLY A 610 24.55 25.19 26.76
C GLY A 610 25.36 23.98 27.21
N ASN A 611 25.06 23.43 28.39
CA ASN A 611 25.84 22.31 28.96
C ASN A 611 25.21 20.94 28.64
N ALA A 612 25.94 20.12 27.89
CA ALA A 612 25.52 18.77 27.55
C ALA A 612 25.44 17.86 28.78
N ALA A 613 24.88 16.66 28.59
CA ALA A 613 24.66 15.69 29.67
C ALA A 613 25.96 15.21 30.36
N ASP A 614 27.12 15.43 29.75
CA ASP A 614 28.42 15.13 30.36
C ASP A 614 28.96 16.28 31.24
N GLY A 615 28.16 17.32 31.47
CA GLY A 615 28.48 18.48 32.30
C GLY A 615 29.33 19.55 31.60
N ASN A 616 29.73 19.33 30.34
CA ASN A 616 30.57 20.27 29.60
C ASN A 616 29.76 21.10 28.61
N ALA A 617 30.36 22.20 28.15
CA ALA A 617 29.80 23.00 27.07
C ALA A 617 29.54 22.14 25.81
N SER A 618 28.40 22.40 25.17
CA SER A 618 27.96 21.72 23.96
C SER A 618 28.93 22.05 22.82
N ALA A 619 29.22 21.04 22.01
CA ALA A 619 30.23 21.10 20.97
C ALA A 619 29.63 20.59 19.66
N ALA A 620 29.99 21.20 18.54
CA ALA A 620 29.55 20.73 17.23
C ALA A 620 30.07 19.30 16.96
N TRP A 621 31.31 19.01 17.35
CA TRP A 621 31.86 17.66 17.35
C TRP A 621 32.66 17.35 18.62
N VAL A 622 32.39 16.18 19.21
CA VAL A 622 33.14 15.61 20.34
C VAL A 622 33.86 14.34 19.87
N GLY A 623 35.19 14.39 19.88
CA GLY A 623 36.05 13.26 19.58
C GLY A 623 36.49 12.52 20.83
N ASN A 624 35.88 11.37 21.14
CA ASN A 624 36.13 10.57 22.35
C ASN A 624 36.60 9.12 22.04
N ALA A 625 36.82 8.81 20.77
CA ALA A 625 37.27 7.49 20.33
C ALA A 625 38.76 7.24 20.62
N THR A 626 39.11 5.97 20.83
CA THR A 626 40.49 5.47 21.03
C THR A 626 40.68 4.12 20.36
N GLY A 627 41.93 3.82 20.00
CA GLY A 627 42.35 2.50 19.49
C GLY A 627 42.50 2.45 17.96
N ASN A 628 42.84 1.26 17.47
CA ASN A 628 42.93 0.98 16.05
C ASN A 628 41.52 1.14 15.45
N TYR A 629 41.38 1.88 14.35
CA TYR A 629 40.11 2.24 13.69
C TYR A 629 39.29 3.38 14.33
N ALA A 630 39.86 4.18 15.23
CA ALA A 630 39.31 5.49 15.59
C ALA A 630 39.76 6.55 14.56
N TYR A 631 38.85 6.94 13.66
CA TYR A 631 39.13 7.87 12.56
C TYR A 631 38.04 8.91 12.38
N ALA A 632 38.43 10.15 12.09
CA ALA A 632 37.50 11.20 11.72
C ALA A 632 38.01 11.99 10.51
N LYS A 633 37.20 12.14 9.47
CA LYS A 633 37.42 13.09 8.38
C LYS A 633 36.19 13.97 8.24
N ILE A 634 36.33 15.25 8.55
CA ILE A 634 35.20 16.17 8.66
C ILE A 634 35.57 17.47 7.97
N SER A 635 34.75 17.89 7.00
CA SER A 635 34.86 19.20 6.36
C SER A 635 33.53 19.93 6.33
N GLY A 636 33.53 21.25 6.52
CA GLY A 636 32.31 22.06 6.44
C GLY A 636 32.29 23.29 7.35
N PHE A 637 31.09 23.64 7.81
CA PHE A 637 30.80 24.87 8.55
C PHE A 637 30.27 24.60 9.95
N VAL A 638 30.72 25.41 10.91
CA VAL A 638 30.15 25.47 12.26
C VAL A 638 29.78 26.91 12.59
N SER A 639 28.51 27.16 12.90
CA SER A 639 27.99 28.48 13.20
C SER A 639 27.33 28.54 14.58
N ASN A 640 27.39 29.71 15.19
CA ASN A 640 26.66 30.08 16.41
C ASN A 640 26.69 29.01 17.51
N SER A 641 27.85 28.38 17.74
CA SER A 641 28.00 27.25 18.67
C SER A 641 28.92 27.61 19.82
N ASP A 642 28.78 26.98 20.99
CA ASP A 642 29.64 27.29 22.14
C ASP A 642 31.05 26.74 21.94
N VAL A 643 31.15 25.47 21.56
CA VAL A 643 32.41 24.85 21.19
C VAL A 643 32.33 24.34 19.75
N GLY A 644 33.34 24.62 18.94
CA GLY A 644 33.47 24.05 17.60
C GLY A 644 33.82 22.58 17.73
N ILE A 645 35.06 22.31 18.13
CA ILE A 645 35.58 20.95 18.32
C ILE A 645 35.99 20.75 19.76
N ARG A 646 35.57 19.62 20.35
CA ARG A 646 36.07 19.14 21.63
C ARG A 646 36.70 17.75 21.51
N LYS A 647 38.02 17.68 21.56
CA LYS A 647 38.77 16.43 21.48
C LYS A 647 39.13 15.91 22.88
N VAL A 648 38.47 14.84 23.30
CA VAL A 648 38.65 14.24 24.63
C VAL A 648 39.79 13.23 24.64
N LYS A 649 39.96 12.46 23.56
CA LYS A 649 41.01 11.43 23.45
C LYS A 649 41.72 11.47 22.10
N ASN A 650 42.91 10.87 22.03
CA ASN A 650 43.68 10.77 20.81
C ASN A 650 43.19 9.61 19.91
N MET A 651 42.67 9.98 18.74
CA MET A 651 42.32 9.05 17.67
C MET A 651 43.54 8.68 16.81
N GLN A 652 43.48 7.57 16.08
CA GLN A 652 44.61 7.10 15.26
C GLN A 652 44.94 8.06 14.11
N ALA A 653 43.90 8.58 13.44
CA ALA A 653 44.03 9.49 12.31
C ALA A 653 42.83 10.44 12.24
N GLU A 654 43.08 11.69 11.90
CA GLU A 654 42.06 12.74 11.85
C GLU A 654 42.37 13.70 10.70
N ARG A 655 41.35 14.11 9.95
CA ARG A 655 41.45 15.20 8.97
C ARG A 655 40.26 16.13 9.14
N ILE A 656 40.49 17.26 9.80
CA ILE A 656 39.44 18.22 10.15
C ILE A 656 39.70 19.54 9.42
N ASP A 657 38.71 20.01 8.67
CA ASP A 657 38.78 21.22 7.85
C ASP A 657 37.49 22.03 7.98
N LEU A 658 37.44 22.95 8.94
CA LEU A 658 36.21 23.65 9.32
C LEU A 658 36.34 25.17 9.21
N GLN A 659 35.32 25.79 8.61
CA GLN A 659 35.08 27.22 8.72
C GLN A 659 34.10 27.50 9.86
N MET A 660 34.41 28.47 10.71
CA MET A 660 33.66 28.77 11.91
C MET A 660 33.18 30.23 11.94
N ARG A 661 31.93 30.45 12.34
CA ARG A 661 31.37 31.79 12.56
C ARG A 661 30.68 31.86 13.91
N ASN A 662 30.97 32.89 14.70
CA ASN A 662 30.35 33.09 16.03
C ASN A 662 30.50 31.86 16.94
N VAL A 663 31.68 31.23 16.93
CA VAL A 663 32.01 30.09 17.79
C VAL A 663 32.89 30.58 18.93
N ALA A 664 32.44 30.44 20.18
CA ALA A 664 33.14 31.00 21.34
C ALA A 664 34.48 30.30 21.60
N THR A 665 34.50 28.97 21.53
CA THR A 665 35.71 28.15 21.65
C THR A 665 35.87 27.30 20.38
N PRO A 666 36.63 27.76 19.37
CA PRO A 666 36.80 27.02 18.12
C PRO A 666 37.36 25.61 18.32
N TRP A 667 38.31 25.47 19.26
CA TRP A 667 38.97 24.22 19.59
C TRP A 667 39.20 24.08 21.09
N GLY A 668 38.94 22.90 21.63
CA GLY A 668 39.41 22.48 22.94
C GLY A 668 39.75 20.99 22.92
N GLY A 669 40.86 20.58 23.53
CA GLY A 669 41.18 19.16 23.62
C GLY A 669 42.65 18.83 23.80
N VAL A 670 43.02 17.60 23.42
CA VAL A 670 44.38 17.06 23.52
C VAL A 670 45.24 17.35 22.28
N LYS A 671 46.56 17.53 22.48
CA LYS A 671 47.56 17.68 21.41
C LYS A 671 47.61 16.44 20.51
N LYS A 672 48.00 16.62 19.24
CA LYS A 672 48.20 15.49 18.32
C LYS A 672 49.33 14.59 18.81
N ASN A 673 49.19 13.30 18.55
CA ASN A 673 50.19 12.27 18.86
C ASN A 673 50.51 11.40 17.63
N SER A 674 49.99 11.77 16.45
CA SER A 674 50.16 11.03 15.20
C SER A 674 50.31 12.00 14.03
N ALA A 675 51.20 11.69 13.08
CA ALA A 675 51.35 12.46 11.84
C ALA A 675 50.13 12.34 10.90
N ALA A 676 49.24 11.38 11.17
CA ALA A 676 47.98 11.20 10.44
C ALA A 676 46.86 12.12 10.95
N GLN A 677 47.14 13.00 11.93
CA GLN A 677 46.21 14.01 12.43
C GLN A 677 46.54 15.37 11.79
N ARG A 678 45.59 15.91 11.03
CA ARG A 678 45.70 17.21 10.33
C ARG A 678 44.46 18.05 10.58
N TRP A 679 44.66 19.30 11.00
CA TRP A 679 43.57 20.19 11.39
C TRP A 679 43.74 21.57 10.75
N GLN A 680 42.66 22.09 10.18
CA GLN A 680 42.52 23.44 9.65
C GLN A 680 41.21 24.02 10.18
N ILE A 681 41.29 25.12 10.92
CA ILE A 681 40.15 25.76 11.57
C ILE A 681 40.20 27.26 11.27
N ASP A 682 39.32 27.69 10.38
CA ASP A 682 39.25 29.08 9.94
C ASP A 682 38.07 29.77 10.62
N ALA A 683 38.34 30.51 11.69
CA ALA A 683 37.32 31.18 12.50
C ALA A 683 37.19 32.66 12.12
N VAL A 684 36.00 33.07 11.68
CA VAL A 684 35.70 34.46 11.31
C VAL A 684 35.75 35.36 12.55
N GLY A 685 36.60 36.38 12.51
CA GLY A 685 36.76 37.37 13.58
C GLY A 685 37.83 37.00 14.62
N THR A 686 38.49 35.85 14.50
CA THR A 686 39.65 35.47 15.31
C THR A 686 40.78 34.95 14.40
N VAL A 687 41.94 34.63 14.98
CA VAL A 687 43.07 34.07 14.22
C VAL A 687 42.76 32.62 13.85
N SER A 688 42.76 32.29 12.55
CA SER A 688 42.70 30.91 12.07
C SER A 688 43.73 30.03 12.77
N LYS A 689 43.33 28.82 13.15
CA LYS A 689 44.18 27.87 13.84
C LYS A 689 44.39 26.60 13.01
N SER A 690 45.62 26.10 12.96
CA SER A 690 45.93 24.87 12.22
C SER A 690 46.89 23.94 12.97
N SER A 691 47.07 22.73 12.48
CA SER A 691 48.11 21.80 12.93
C SER A 691 49.45 22.01 12.21
N ARG A 692 49.48 22.83 11.16
CA ARG A 692 50.64 23.09 10.30
C ARG A 692 50.70 24.55 9.88
N PHE A 693 51.87 25.16 10.03
CA PHE A 693 52.15 26.50 9.53
C PHE A 693 53.23 26.42 8.45
N VAL A 694 53.01 27.14 7.36
CA VAL A 694 54.02 27.39 6.34
C VAL A 694 54.04 28.89 6.09
N GLY A 695 55.19 29.50 6.27
CA GLY A 695 55.37 30.94 6.10
C GLY A 695 56.79 31.27 5.72
N ALA A 696 57.08 32.57 5.60
CA ALA A 696 58.43 33.04 5.39
C ALA A 696 58.63 34.37 6.12
N VAL A 697 59.89 34.67 6.40
CA VAL A 697 60.31 35.88 7.08
C VAL A 697 61.49 36.51 6.36
N GLU A 698 61.50 37.84 6.33
CA GLU A 698 62.55 38.65 5.73
C GLU A 698 63.42 39.30 6.80
N PHE A 699 64.70 39.48 6.49
CA PHE A 699 65.69 40.11 7.35
C PHE A 699 66.31 41.33 6.67
N ASN A 700 66.86 42.27 7.45
CA ASN A 700 67.56 43.42 6.91
C ASN A 700 68.87 42.97 6.23
N PRO A 701 69.05 43.20 4.91
CA PRO A 701 70.26 42.76 4.20
C PRO A 701 71.54 43.45 4.67
N LEU A 702 71.46 44.63 5.30
CA LEU A 702 72.63 45.45 5.64
C LEU A 702 73.22 45.12 7.02
N SER A 703 72.54 44.33 7.85
CA SER A 703 72.92 44.10 9.24
C SER A 703 73.65 42.78 9.44
N THR A 704 74.89 42.84 9.92
CA THR A 704 75.68 41.68 10.38
C THR A 704 75.45 41.32 11.85
N ASP A 705 74.70 42.14 12.58
CA ASP A 705 74.25 41.80 13.93
C ASP A 705 73.23 40.67 13.90
N VAL A 706 73.05 40.00 15.04
CA VAL A 706 72.01 38.96 15.17
C VAL A 706 70.65 39.64 15.07
N GLN A 707 69.92 39.32 14.01
CA GLN A 707 68.57 39.79 13.78
C GLN A 707 67.60 38.73 14.29
N LYS A 708 66.54 39.14 15.00
CA LYS A 708 65.50 38.25 15.51
C LYS A 708 64.14 38.76 15.04
N VAL A 709 63.34 37.88 14.47
CA VAL A 709 61.97 38.18 14.04
C VAL A 709 61.01 37.23 14.73
N LYS A 710 60.03 37.82 15.41
CA LYS A 710 58.95 37.11 16.11
C LYS A 710 57.73 37.02 15.20
N ILE A 711 57.21 35.82 15.00
CA ILE A 711 56.17 35.52 14.01
C ILE A 711 55.02 34.80 14.71
N ALA A 712 53.81 35.32 14.56
CA ALA A 712 52.60 34.62 15.00
C ALA A 712 52.34 33.43 14.07
N HIS A 713 52.30 32.22 14.60
CA HIS A 713 52.23 31.01 13.78
C HIS A 713 50.81 30.45 13.63
N GLY A 714 49.83 30.92 14.40
CA GLY A 714 48.44 30.46 14.27
C GLY A 714 48.27 28.95 14.43
N LEU A 715 49.14 28.28 15.19
CA LEU A 715 49.00 26.84 15.45
C LEU A 715 48.05 26.64 16.63
N LEU A 716 47.43 25.46 16.70
CA LEU A 716 46.54 25.08 17.80
C LEU A 716 47.25 24.95 19.15
N TYR A 717 48.54 24.60 19.12
CA TYR A 717 49.41 24.55 20.28
C TYR A 717 50.82 24.98 19.86
N GLY A 718 51.66 25.39 20.81
CA GLY A 718 53.07 25.65 20.54
C GLY A 718 53.78 24.38 20.04
N PRO A 719 54.53 24.46 18.93
CA PRO A 719 55.27 23.31 18.40
C PRO A 719 56.47 23.01 19.30
N ASN A 720 56.94 21.77 19.28
CA ASN A 720 58.27 21.48 19.83
C ASN A 720 59.33 22.14 18.94
N ILE A 721 60.41 22.65 19.52
CA ILE A 721 61.50 23.27 18.75
C ILE A 721 62.07 22.31 17.69
N SER A 722 62.07 21.00 17.96
CA SER A 722 62.47 19.94 17.01
C SER A 722 61.56 19.82 15.79
N ASN A 723 60.34 20.34 15.85
CA ASN A 723 59.34 20.30 14.78
C ASN A 723 59.31 21.60 13.96
N VAL A 724 60.22 22.54 14.22
CA VAL A 724 60.39 23.77 13.47
C VAL A 724 61.49 23.56 12.44
N GLN A 725 61.12 23.48 11.17
CA GLN A 725 62.05 23.40 10.05
C GLN A 725 62.21 24.78 9.44
N VAL A 726 63.47 25.20 9.28
CA VAL A 726 63.84 26.45 8.61
C VAL A 726 64.73 26.13 7.42
N SER A 727 64.45 26.75 6.28
CA SER A 727 65.30 26.68 5.11
C SER A 727 65.45 28.07 4.51
N VAL A 728 66.61 28.34 3.92
CA VAL A 728 66.79 29.55 3.12
C VAL A 728 65.94 29.42 1.86
N ALA A 729 65.23 30.50 1.49
CA ALA A 729 64.43 30.54 0.27
C ALA A 729 65.27 31.09 -0.90
N ASP A 730 65.31 30.38 -2.03
CA ASP A 730 65.93 30.87 -3.27
C ASP A 730 65.19 32.11 -3.78
N SER A 731 65.90 33.22 -3.92
CA SER A 731 65.48 34.38 -4.70
C SER A 731 66.16 34.32 -6.07
N PRO A 732 65.50 34.71 -7.18
CA PRO A 732 66.09 34.71 -8.53
C PRO A 732 67.31 35.64 -8.72
N THR A 733 67.72 36.40 -7.69
CA THR A 733 68.92 37.26 -7.66
C THR A 733 69.81 37.01 -6.42
N SER A 734 69.82 35.76 -5.93
CA SER A 734 70.51 35.22 -4.75
C SER A 734 71.85 35.86 -4.33
N ILE A 735 71.94 36.26 -3.05
CA ILE A 735 73.17 36.40 -2.24
C ILE A 735 73.63 35.02 -1.69
N ILE A 736 72.89 33.94 -1.88
CA ILE A 736 72.96 32.76 -1.00
C ILE A 736 73.24 31.46 -1.76
N ASP A 737 74.21 31.48 -2.67
CA ASP A 737 74.69 30.24 -3.32
C ASP A 737 75.85 29.57 -2.54
N SER A 738 76.21 30.08 -1.36
CA SER A 738 77.34 29.58 -0.58
C SER A 738 77.12 29.62 0.95
N PRO A 739 77.46 28.55 1.70
CA PRO A 739 77.59 28.56 3.17
C PRO A 739 78.56 29.63 3.73
N ALA A 740 79.23 30.39 2.87
CA ALA A 740 80.15 31.46 3.21
C ALA A 740 79.49 32.79 3.62
N GLU A 741 78.18 32.99 3.42
CA GLU A 741 77.57 34.35 3.51
C GLU A 741 76.69 34.61 4.75
N TYR A 742 76.23 33.56 5.44
CA TYR A 742 75.59 33.67 6.76
C TYR A 742 76.36 32.91 7.85
N ALA A 743 76.32 33.41 9.08
CA ALA A 743 77.02 32.88 10.23
C ALA A 743 76.19 31.82 10.96
N SER A 744 74.89 32.07 11.10
CA SER A 744 73.98 31.17 11.80
C SER A 744 72.53 31.46 11.45
N ILE A 745 71.72 30.40 11.41
CA ILE A 745 70.25 30.45 11.43
C ILE A 745 69.82 29.58 12.60
N ALA A 746 68.96 30.11 13.47
CA ALA A 746 68.48 29.36 14.63
C ALA A 746 67.04 29.73 15.01
N VAL A 747 66.34 28.76 15.57
CA VAL A 747 65.09 28.98 16.31
C VAL A 747 65.50 29.35 17.75
N TYR A 748 65.09 30.52 18.21
CA TYR A 748 65.49 31.04 19.53
C TYR A 748 64.46 30.69 20.59
N GLU A 749 63.19 30.97 20.31
CA GLU A 749 62.09 30.84 21.26
C GLU A 749 60.86 30.31 20.52
N VAL A 750 60.12 29.44 21.19
CA VAL A 750 58.83 28.92 20.73
C VAL A 750 57.88 28.97 21.91
N ASP A 751 56.74 29.63 21.72
CA ASP A 751 55.63 29.63 22.67
C ASP A 751 54.33 29.16 21.98
N ASP A 752 53.18 29.30 22.64
CA ASP A 752 51.90 28.81 22.11
C ASP A 752 51.31 29.68 20.97
N GLU A 753 51.85 30.87 20.75
CA GLU A 753 51.35 31.83 19.76
C GLU A 753 52.42 32.25 18.74
N PHE A 754 53.69 32.28 19.16
CA PHE A 754 54.80 32.83 18.42
C PHE A 754 56.01 31.90 18.32
N VAL A 755 56.74 32.06 17.22
CA VAL A 755 58.10 31.56 17.04
C VAL A 755 59.04 32.72 16.78
N THR A 756 60.22 32.69 17.39
CA THR A 756 61.29 33.67 17.13
C THR A 756 62.40 33.00 16.33
N ILE A 757 62.56 33.42 15.08
CA ILE A 757 63.66 33.00 14.21
C ILE A 757 64.73 34.08 14.22
N GLY A 758 65.99 33.68 14.33
CA GLY A 758 67.10 34.61 14.18
C GLY A 758 68.11 34.19 13.13
N MET A 759 68.68 35.20 12.50
CA MET A 759 69.67 35.09 11.45
C MET A 759 70.83 36.03 11.77
N LYS A 760 72.05 35.57 11.47
CA LYS A 760 73.25 36.41 11.48
C LYS A 760 73.95 36.30 10.14
N LEU A 761 74.18 37.43 9.48
CA LEU A 761 74.98 37.50 8.25
C LEU A 761 76.48 37.55 8.58
N LYS A 762 77.32 36.92 7.76
CA LYS A 762 78.80 37.05 7.88
C LYS A 762 79.28 38.37 7.29
N VAL A 763 78.62 38.84 6.24
CA VAL A 763 78.91 40.09 5.51
C VAL A 763 77.60 40.84 5.19
N PRO A 764 77.59 42.18 5.15
CA PRO A 764 76.44 42.94 4.68
C PRO A 764 76.15 42.65 3.19
N GLY A 765 74.87 42.51 2.83
CA GLY A 765 74.40 42.41 1.45
C GLY A 765 74.14 43.76 0.78
N THR A 766 73.42 43.74 -0.34
CA THR A 766 72.94 44.95 -1.04
C THR A 766 71.45 45.22 -0.76
N LEU A 767 70.96 46.42 -1.05
CA LEU A 767 69.54 46.76 -0.87
C LEU A 767 68.60 45.92 -1.75
N ASP A 768 69.10 45.34 -2.84
CA ASP A 768 68.31 44.56 -3.79
C ASP A 768 68.25 43.04 -3.47
N THR A 769 68.80 42.63 -2.32
CA THR A 769 69.01 41.23 -1.96
C THR A 769 68.48 40.92 -0.56
N THR A 770 67.16 40.90 -0.37
CA THR A 770 66.53 40.61 0.93
C THR A 770 66.66 39.13 1.31
N PRO A 771 67.36 38.77 2.41
CA PRO A 771 67.42 37.39 2.88
C PRO A 771 66.05 36.94 3.35
N ARG A 772 65.58 35.80 2.82
CA ARG A 772 64.29 35.22 3.16
C ARG A 772 64.47 33.80 3.71
N ILE A 773 63.82 33.53 4.83
CA ILE A 773 63.81 32.19 5.46
C ILE A 773 62.40 31.63 5.36
N ASN A 774 62.27 30.48 4.71
CA ASN A 774 61.06 29.67 4.74
C ASN A 774 60.97 28.93 6.07
N ILE A 775 59.78 28.90 6.64
CA ILE A 775 59.49 28.27 7.93
C ILE A 775 58.37 27.26 7.69
N HIS A 776 58.61 26.02 8.08
CA HIS A 776 57.59 24.99 8.15
C HIS A 776 57.54 24.45 9.59
N MET A 777 56.38 24.57 10.23
CA MET A 777 56.14 24.10 11.59
C MET A 777 54.97 23.14 11.64
N GLU A 778 55.04 22.17 12.54
CA GLU A 778 53.95 21.25 12.84
C GLU A 778 53.86 21.03 14.35
N VAL A 779 52.63 20.98 14.87
CA VAL A 779 52.36 20.69 16.28
C VAL A 779 52.71 19.25 16.63
#